data_AF-A0A1W1V375-F1
#
_entry.id   AF-A0A1W1V375-F1
#
_cell.length_a   1.000
_cell.length_b   1.000
_cell.length_c   1.000
_cell.angle_alpha   90.00
_cell.angle_beta   90.00
_cell.angle_gamma   90.00
#
_symmetry.space_group_name_H-M   'P 1'
#
loop_
_entity.id
_entity.type
_entity.pdbx_description
1 polymer ?
#
loop_
_entity_poly.entity_id
_entity_poly.type
_entity_poly.pdbx_seq_one_letter_code
_entity_poly.pdbx_strand_id
1 'polypeptide(L)'
;MKSKIKRNVSFLLVIMMMLSITVTGYAQDTKEIDYENHWAGDVINQWIEKGLAKGYPDSTFRPNNAVTRAEFMALVNKSFGFTAVKPIDFMDVKEKDWFFSTVKVASTAGYIAGYPDKTIRPNQPISRQEAAVIIARITKLSPNAGMVEQLSDKENIPEWSKNLVGAVVAKGYMNGYPDKSFKPLNDITRAEAVVALNNTMKAKADVTIYDQKGTYGPKDGLEVVAGDCVVKADGVILQNLQIKGNLIIAKEVGNGNATLNNIAVAGETIVRGGGENSIHINGGQYNKIKIEKTSSGKVRVVANDAKGMDIVIANEATGDDIILEGNFDSVEVEAKDVKIKTQGETQIKEIKVSVNATGNEINLSNNTKVEKMLLNAGAKIKGQGTIVKAEINAGNVTFEKQPQEQKVADTVKEQPKVTNTSSGGGGSSSGGSGGSPTPDPAKAPTITKVETTQDEITVHFSEEIKKIESPNLIEFAAGSYKFDIYQKPGIATQIPLKNYGVVGQTANSLKLVRLDIWGDLSAINCDFRLFTGDGENIIIIAQSEDFKFKAFAGAKAEVETIIIEPNEMFISVEDKTGEGHLITGLTKTDFYLFDANGNKVDFNLKKGSEVDPYLPDHEYQITALQGEFIGDYFLRFAKEGYQPCVKKIEVKISETVYDTAGTYGPNEGIEEVKGNVIMKAEGVILQNLHIKGNLIIAEEVGSGNVTLNKVTVDGDTIVRGGGENSIHINGGQYNKIKIEKTSSGKVRIVATDAKGMDIIVTEEAAGDAIILEGSFESIEVEADNVEVKTQGTTVIKKLKVSLNAENNKITLDSTTTVDNLILDAKTEVKGQGTVAKAEVNADSVTFEKAPAEQIVGENVTEQPQVVVPEVGPFTPGEGGNLPNFTPFTAEEDKIGGLYITYNQQILPFIFGNTRPYRTNVDMNFLPPSEFGADSYTLQVSDDNGVSWSNYQSNDEDLTTTTTQDNFSLESVDKDYQYRLLVNGGPKDGYTSNVVEAKLTYVKTQFSAWGLDEGMHISGIMAPNMGRGLEASFIVRDLETSENIENAADYLTYQWYRLNPVSFEMTPISGATSLQYITTEEDAGYYLLIRATGDEINVGGYAQIISTWGNLLPNKAYVSNVTTEGFTLNLYKGIDQLKIEDLNLRDLNWNDVTITSVTPGDNNAVFHIAATIDENSTPLYLSINSDFWRIVSEIEGGHMESPGVEVSLSTTTPSEEPRD
;
A
#
# COMPACT_ATOMS: atom_id res chain seq x y z
N MET A 1 34.28 78.95 -20.42
CA MET A 1 33.79 77.95 -21.41
C MET A 1 34.82 77.81 -22.52
N LYS A 2 35.08 76.58 -23.02
CA LYS A 2 36.10 76.16 -24.01
C LYS A 2 37.38 75.45 -23.53
N SER A 3 37.73 75.40 -22.23
CA SER A 3 38.83 74.52 -21.74
C SER A 3 38.36 73.29 -20.94
N LYS A 4 37.13 73.29 -20.39
CA LYS A 4 36.58 72.13 -19.64
C LYS A 4 35.86 71.08 -20.51
N ILE A 5 35.64 71.36 -21.80
CA ILE A 5 34.93 70.44 -22.71
C ILE A 5 35.90 69.46 -23.41
N LYS A 6 37.19 69.80 -23.52
CA LYS A 6 38.18 68.87 -24.11
C LYS A 6 38.67 67.79 -23.12
N ARG A 7 38.58 68.02 -21.81
CA ARG A 7 39.04 67.06 -20.79
C ARG A 7 38.04 65.90 -20.57
N ASN A 8 36.76 66.14 -20.80
CA ASN A 8 35.71 65.12 -20.62
C ASN A 8 35.49 64.26 -21.86
N VAL A 9 35.87 64.73 -23.06
CA VAL A 9 35.83 63.91 -24.28
C VAL A 9 37.03 62.96 -24.36
N SER A 10 38.21 63.35 -23.86
CA SER A 10 39.34 62.42 -23.72
C SER A 10 39.12 61.35 -22.65
N PHE A 11 38.39 61.65 -21.56
CA PHE A 11 38.07 60.64 -20.54
C PHE A 11 37.06 59.61 -21.04
N LEU A 12 36.09 60.01 -21.87
CA LEU A 12 35.12 59.08 -22.47
C LEU A 12 35.76 58.19 -23.56
N LEU A 13 36.73 58.72 -24.32
CA LEU A 13 37.47 57.96 -25.33
C LEU A 13 38.49 56.98 -24.71
N VAL A 14 39.08 57.30 -23.56
CA VAL A 14 39.95 56.38 -22.81
C VAL A 14 39.15 55.27 -22.13
N ILE A 15 37.94 55.56 -21.64
CA ILE A 15 37.03 54.53 -21.12
C ILE A 15 36.51 53.62 -22.25
N MET A 16 36.21 54.16 -23.44
CA MET A 16 35.85 53.34 -24.61
C MET A 16 37.03 52.52 -25.18
N MET A 17 38.28 53.01 -25.11
CA MET A 17 39.46 52.22 -25.51
C MET A 17 39.89 51.20 -24.46
N MET A 18 39.56 51.38 -23.17
CA MET A 18 39.81 50.37 -22.12
C MET A 18 38.77 49.24 -22.08
N LEU A 19 37.66 49.38 -22.79
CA LEU A 19 36.70 48.30 -23.07
C LEU A 19 37.12 47.43 -24.28
N SER A 20 38.39 47.50 -24.68
CA SER A 20 38.99 46.67 -25.74
C SER A 20 40.00 45.69 -25.16
N ILE A 21 39.66 44.99 -24.07
CA ILE A 21 40.40 43.76 -23.71
C ILE A 21 39.73 42.64 -24.47
N THR A 22 40.53 42.11 -25.40
CA THR A 22 40.36 40.85 -26.10
C THR A 22 39.50 39.87 -25.33
N VAL A 23 38.34 39.53 -25.89
CA VAL A 23 37.81 38.19 -25.72
C VAL A 23 38.89 37.28 -26.28
N THR A 24 39.84 36.86 -25.44
CA THR A 24 40.39 35.52 -25.60
C THR A 24 39.15 34.67 -25.49
N GLY A 25 38.62 34.27 -26.64
CA GLY A 25 37.80 33.10 -26.69
C GLY A 25 38.66 32.05 -26.03
N TYR A 26 38.35 31.70 -24.79
CA TYR A 26 38.38 30.31 -24.46
C TYR A 26 37.45 29.70 -25.51
N ALA A 27 38.05 29.25 -26.62
CA ALA A 27 37.68 27.94 -27.06
C ALA A 27 37.81 27.10 -25.79
N GLN A 28 36.69 26.96 -25.05
CA GLN A 28 36.40 25.63 -24.58
C GLN A 28 36.65 24.80 -25.82
N ASP A 29 37.65 23.94 -25.76
CA ASP A 29 37.51 22.67 -26.43
C ASP A 29 36.16 22.18 -25.92
N THR A 30 35.09 22.48 -26.66
CA THR A 30 33.84 21.74 -26.60
C THR A 30 34.30 20.37 -27.04
N LYS A 31 34.81 19.61 -26.07
CA LYS A 31 35.22 18.24 -26.27
C LYS A 31 33.93 17.59 -26.71
N GLU A 32 33.85 17.37 -28.01
CA GLU A 32 32.66 16.93 -28.73
C GLU A 32 32.04 15.82 -27.89
N ILE A 33 30.79 16.00 -27.45
CA ILE A 33 30.10 14.99 -26.66
C ILE A 33 30.06 13.76 -27.56
N ASP A 34 30.78 12.70 -27.19
CA ASP A 34 31.16 11.62 -28.11
C ASP A 34 29.99 10.72 -28.54
N TYR A 35 28.78 11.09 -28.17
CA TYR A 35 27.51 10.48 -28.54
C TYR A 35 26.48 11.48 -29.11
N GLU A 36 26.80 12.77 -29.28
CA GLU A 36 25.87 13.81 -29.78
C GLU A 36 25.33 13.48 -31.19
N ASN A 37 26.19 12.97 -32.07
CA ASN A 37 25.83 12.52 -33.42
C ASN A 37 25.66 10.99 -33.53
N HIS A 38 25.58 10.27 -32.40
CA HIS A 38 25.47 8.82 -32.38
C HIS A 38 24.00 8.38 -32.48
N TRP A 39 23.71 7.25 -33.13
CA TRP A 39 22.33 6.75 -33.30
C TRP A 39 21.60 6.48 -31.97
N ALA A 40 22.36 6.28 -30.89
CA ALA A 40 21.85 6.11 -29.53
C ALA A 40 21.95 7.38 -28.66
N GLY A 41 22.34 8.53 -29.24
CA GLY A 41 22.66 9.76 -28.52
C GLY A 41 21.54 10.24 -27.59
N ASP A 42 20.31 10.29 -28.11
CA ASP A 42 19.14 10.71 -27.33
C ASP A 42 18.88 9.81 -26.11
N VAL A 43 19.00 8.48 -26.29
CA VAL A 43 18.78 7.51 -25.22
C VAL A 43 19.90 7.60 -24.18
N ILE A 44 21.14 7.79 -24.62
CA ILE A 44 22.29 7.98 -23.74
C ILE A 44 22.13 9.25 -22.91
N ASN A 45 21.75 10.38 -23.52
CA ASN A 45 21.47 11.63 -22.83
C ASN A 45 20.40 11.44 -21.74
N GLN A 46 19.26 10.83 -22.08
CA GLN A 46 18.19 10.57 -21.13
C GLN A 46 18.66 9.70 -19.94
N TRP A 47 19.51 8.72 -20.18
CA TRP A 47 20.06 7.87 -19.13
C TRP A 47 21.05 8.61 -18.22
N ILE A 48 21.81 9.56 -18.75
CA ILE A 48 22.72 10.38 -17.96
C ILE A 48 21.93 11.36 -17.09
N GLU A 49 20.93 12.05 -17.65
CA GLU A 49 20.06 12.98 -16.91
C GLU A 49 19.30 12.30 -15.76
N LYS A 50 18.79 11.09 -15.99
CA LYS A 50 18.13 10.27 -14.96
C LYS A 50 19.11 9.63 -13.97
N GLY A 51 20.41 9.87 -14.13
CA GLY A 51 21.46 9.25 -13.34
C GLY A 51 21.62 7.75 -13.58
N LEU A 52 20.93 7.12 -14.54
CA LEU A 52 20.96 5.68 -14.81
C LEU A 52 22.28 5.20 -15.44
N ALA A 53 22.98 6.09 -16.15
CA ALA A 53 24.35 5.88 -16.62
C ALA A 53 25.26 7.04 -16.22
N LYS A 54 26.56 6.76 -16.07
CA LYS A 54 27.60 7.77 -15.85
C LYS A 54 28.67 7.66 -16.94
N GLY A 55 29.20 8.80 -17.39
CA GLY A 55 30.38 8.87 -18.24
C GLY A 55 31.66 8.52 -17.48
N TYR A 56 32.77 8.42 -18.20
CA TYR A 56 34.10 8.23 -17.63
C TYR A 56 34.65 9.54 -17.04
N PRO A 57 35.65 9.50 -16.14
CA PRO A 57 36.24 10.70 -15.53
C PRO A 57 36.84 11.69 -16.53
N ASP A 58 37.11 11.27 -17.76
CA ASP A 58 37.60 12.10 -18.86
C ASP A 58 36.48 12.80 -19.66
N SER A 59 35.25 12.80 -19.12
CA SER A 59 34.04 13.40 -19.71
C SER A 59 33.55 12.74 -21.00
N THR A 60 33.98 11.50 -21.32
CA THR A 60 33.47 10.72 -22.46
C THR A 60 32.46 9.66 -22.03
N PHE A 61 31.53 9.27 -22.89
CA PHE A 61 30.62 8.13 -22.66
C PHE A 61 31.14 6.83 -23.29
N ARG A 62 31.87 6.94 -24.39
CA ARG A 62 32.43 5.84 -25.20
C ARG A 62 31.34 4.88 -25.71
N PRO A 63 30.36 5.37 -26.51
CA PRO A 63 29.18 4.59 -26.91
C PRO A 63 29.52 3.29 -27.67
N ASN A 64 30.62 3.28 -28.41
CA ASN A 64 31.07 2.15 -29.23
C ASN A 64 31.99 1.17 -28.49
N ASN A 65 32.38 1.45 -27.25
CA ASN A 65 33.19 0.52 -26.48
C ASN A 65 32.35 -0.67 -25.99
N ALA A 66 32.95 -1.86 -25.97
CA ALA A 66 32.36 -3.02 -25.32
C ALA A 66 32.20 -2.78 -23.80
N VAL A 67 31.09 -3.23 -23.23
CA VAL A 67 30.89 -3.19 -21.77
C VAL A 67 31.33 -4.49 -21.13
N THR A 68 32.01 -4.37 -19.99
CA THR A 68 32.33 -5.52 -19.15
C THR A 68 31.06 -6.09 -18.49
N ARG A 69 31.11 -7.35 -18.08
CA ARG A 69 30.02 -8.00 -17.33
C ARG A 69 29.67 -7.22 -16.07
N ALA A 70 30.66 -6.70 -15.34
CA ALA A 70 30.46 -5.85 -14.16
C ALA A 70 29.75 -4.54 -14.48
N GLU A 71 30.16 -3.84 -15.55
CA GLU A 71 29.49 -2.60 -15.98
C GLU A 71 28.06 -2.87 -16.44
N PHE A 72 27.81 -3.98 -17.16
CA PHE A 72 26.46 -4.36 -17.56
C PHE A 72 25.57 -4.66 -16.35
N MET A 73 26.08 -5.38 -15.35
CA MET A 73 25.36 -5.62 -14.08
C MET A 73 25.08 -4.30 -13.34
N ALA A 74 26.01 -3.34 -13.34
CA ALA A 74 25.79 -2.04 -12.72
C ALA A 74 24.66 -1.26 -13.43
N LEU A 75 24.63 -1.27 -14.77
CA LEU A 75 23.55 -0.68 -15.55
C LEU A 75 22.21 -1.36 -15.26
N VAL A 76 22.18 -2.69 -15.18
CA VAL A 76 20.97 -3.46 -14.83
C VAL A 76 20.47 -3.13 -13.43
N ASN A 77 21.34 -3.20 -12.41
CA ASN A 77 20.94 -2.94 -11.03
C ASN A 77 20.34 -1.54 -10.88
N LYS A 78 20.96 -0.55 -11.53
CA LYS A 78 20.50 0.84 -11.50
C LYS A 78 19.21 1.06 -12.26
N SER A 79 19.06 0.48 -13.45
CA SER A 79 17.85 0.62 -14.27
C SER A 79 16.63 -0.10 -13.71
N PHE A 80 16.82 -1.20 -12.96
CA PHE A 80 15.73 -1.99 -12.40
C PHE A 80 15.55 -1.84 -10.88
N GLY A 81 16.34 -0.98 -10.23
CA GLY A 81 16.23 -0.68 -8.80
C GLY A 81 16.57 -1.85 -7.89
N PHE A 82 17.46 -2.75 -8.33
CA PHE A 82 17.88 -3.87 -7.48
C PHE A 82 18.85 -3.39 -6.41
N THR A 83 18.52 -3.67 -5.14
CA THR A 83 19.32 -3.25 -3.97
C THR A 83 19.56 -4.38 -2.98
N ALA A 84 18.75 -5.44 -3.00
CA ALA A 84 18.88 -6.56 -2.08
C ALA A 84 20.22 -7.30 -2.22
N VAL A 85 20.79 -7.73 -1.09
CA VAL A 85 22.09 -8.40 -1.04
C VAL A 85 22.02 -9.73 -0.28
N LYS A 86 22.81 -10.70 -0.73
CA LYS A 86 23.13 -11.97 -0.03
C LYS A 86 24.63 -12.24 -0.11
N PRO A 87 25.20 -13.11 0.76
CA PRO A 87 26.59 -13.55 0.63
C PRO A 87 26.86 -14.19 -0.74
N ILE A 88 28.04 -13.92 -1.31
CA ILE A 88 28.51 -14.50 -2.58
C ILE A 88 29.86 -15.18 -2.38
N ASP A 89 30.13 -16.26 -3.10
CA ASP A 89 31.36 -17.04 -3.04
C ASP A 89 31.96 -17.23 -4.45
N PHE A 90 32.22 -16.11 -5.14
CA PHE A 90 32.89 -16.12 -6.45
C PHE A 90 34.39 -15.90 -6.28
N MET A 91 35.21 -16.80 -6.84
CA MET A 91 36.68 -16.79 -6.63
C MET A 91 37.40 -15.57 -7.23
N ASP A 92 36.77 -14.91 -8.20
CA ASP A 92 37.31 -13.77 -8.95
C ASP A 92 36.68 -12.43 -8.54
N VAL A 93 36.04 -12.38 -7.37
CA VAL A 93 35.43 -11.15 -6.81
C VAL A 93 35.90 -10.98 -5.37
N LYS A 94 36.61 -9.88 -5.09
CA LYS A 94 37.13 -9.54 -3.75
C LYS A 94 36.37 -8.35 -3.18
N GLU A 95 36.30 -8.25 -1.85
CA GLU A 95 35.55 -7.16 -1.17
C GLU A 95 36.00 -5.75 -1.55
N LYS A 96 37.29 -5.58 -1.89
CA LYS A 96 37.88 -4.31 -2.31
C LYS A 96 37.63 -3.96 -3.78
N ASP A 97 37.08 -4.87 -4.58
CA ASP A 97 36.78 -4.60 -5.99
C ASP A 97 35.58 -3.65 -6.09
N TRP A 98 35.65 -2.65 -6.97
CA TRP A 98 34.56 -1.67 -7.15
C TRP A 98 33.21 -2.32 -7.52
N PHE A 99 33.26 -3.49 -8.18
CA PHE A 99 32.10 -4.25 -8.59
C PHE A 99 31.61 -5.26 -7.54
N PHE A 100 32.24 -5.38 -6.37
CA PHE A 100 31.86 -6.36 -5.34
C PHE A 100 30.37 -6.25 -4.96
N SER A 101 29.93 -5.04 -4.62
CA SER A 101 28.52 -4.77 -4.30
C SER A 101 27.60 -5.02 -5.50
N THR A 102 28.04 -4.64 -6.71
CA THR A 102 27.29 -4.85 -7.95
C THR A 102 27.01 -6.34 -8.20
N VAL A 103 28.02 -7.19 -8.02
CA VAL A 103 27.89 -8.65 -8.17
C VAL A 103 27.00 -9.26 -7.08
N LYS A 104 27.09 -8.77 -5.83
CA LYS A 104 26.21 -9.22 -4.73
C LYS A 104 24.75 -8.97 -5.07
N VAL A 105 24.42 -7.75 -5.50
CA VAL A 105 23.06 -7.40 -5.89
C VAL A 105 22.58 -8.24 -7.08
N ALA A 106 23.42 -8.38 -8.12
CA ALA A 106 23.09 -9.14 -9.31
C ALA A 106 22.79 -10.62 -9.02
N SER A 107 23.62 -11.24 -8.17
CA SER A 107 23.45 -12.63 -7.72
C SER A 107 22.21 -12.81 -6.85
N THR A 108 21.90 -11.82 -5.99
CA THR A 108 20.69 -11.81 -5.16
C THR A 108 19.43 -11.72 -6.00
N ALA A 109 19.40 -10.82 -6.99
CA ALA A 109 18.29 -10.64 -7.91
C ALA A 109 18.06 -11.84 -8.85
N GLY A 110 19.00 -12.80 -8.89
CA GLY A 110 18.81 -14.10 -9.54
C GLY A 110 18.92 -14.08 -11.07
N TYR A 111 19.27 -12.95 -11.69
CA TYR A 111 19.43 -12.88 -13.14
C TYR A 111 20.82 -13.38 -13.62
N ILE A 112 21.79 -13.50 -12.71
CA ILE A 112 23.11 -14.06 -12.98
C ILE A 112 23.49 -15.10 -11.92
N ALA A 113 24.09 -16.22 -12.35
CA ALA A 113 24.43 -17.35 -11.47
C ALA A 113 25.94 -17.68 -11.44
N GLY A 114 26.76 -16.97 -12.22
CA GLY A 114 28.18 -17.32 -12.43
C GLY A 114 28.38 -18.57 -13.29
N TYR A 115 29.63 -19.03 -13.35
CA TYR A 115 30.07 -20.20 -14.09
C TYR A 115 30.28 -21.40 -13.15
N PRO A 116 30.26 -22.64 -13.67
CA PRO A 116 30.49 -23.85 -12.86
C PRO A 116 31.83 -23.90 -12.12
N ASP A 117 32.82 -23.12 -12.58
CA ASP A 117 34.15 -22.97 -11.97
C ASP A 117 34.18 -21.98 -10.79
N LYS A 118 33.01 -21.56 -10.27
CA LYS A 118 32.84 -20.54 -9.23
C LYS A 118 33.36 -19.15 -9.60
N THR A 119 33.47 -18.83 -10.89
CA THR A 119 33.82 -17.46 -11.34
C THR A 119 32.60 -16.72 -11.89
N ILE A 120 32.66 -15.39 -11.98
CA ILE A 120 31.65 -14.58 -12.69
C ILE A 120 32.25 -13.76 -13.84
N ARG A 121 33.59 -13.67 -13.90
CA ARG A 121 34.42 -13.01 -14.90
C ARG A 121 34.08 -11.53 -15.06
N PRO A 122 34.09 -10.73 -13.98
CA PRO A 122 33.50 -9.38 -13.95
C PRO A 122 34.12 -8.41 -14.96
N ASN A 123 35.41 -8.55 -15.25
CA ASN A 123 36.16 -7.68 -16.17
C ASN A 123 36.13 -8.15 -17.64
N GLN A 124 35.52 -9.30 -17.95
CA GLN A 124 35.38 -9.73 -19.34
C GLN A 124 34.25 -8.95 -20.03
N PRO A 125 34.42 -8.55 -21.30
CA PRO A 125 33.32 -8.08 -22.13
C PRO A 125 32.17 -9.09 -22.14
N ILE A 126 30.93 -8.59 -22.15
CA ILE A 126 29.75 -9.44 -22.24
C ILE A 126 29.26 -9.55 -23.68
N SER A 127 28.99 -10.78 -24.12
CA SER A 127 28.46 -11.03 -25.46
C SER A 127 26.97 -10.64 -25.58
N ARG A 128 26.52 -10.32 -26.79
CA ARG A 128 25.11 -9.96 -27.07
C ARG A 128 24.13 -11.06 -26.67
N GLN A 129 24.47 -12.33 -26.87
CA GLN A 129 23.62 -13.45 -26.45
C GLN A 129 23.51 -13.57 -24.92
N GLU A 130 24.58 -13.27 -24.17
CA GLU A 130 24.56 -13.29 -22.70
C GLU A 130 23.74 -12.12 -22.16
N ALA A 131 23.89 -10.94 -22.75
CA ALA A 131 23.05 -9.78 -22.42
C ALA A 131 21.56 -10.09 -22.66
N ALA A 132 21.22 -10.75 -23.77
CA ALA A 132 19.85 -11.19 -24.04
C ALA A 132 19.34 -12.17 -22.99
N VAL A 133 20.15 -13.15 -22.58
CA VAL A 133 19.77 -14.11 -21.54
C VAL A 133 19.54 -13.43 -20.19
N ILE A 134 20.36 -12.43 -19.84
CA ILE A 134 20.16 -11.62 -18.63
C ILE A 134 18.85 -10.83 -18.72
N ILE A 135 18.60 -10.13 -19.83
CA ILE A 135 17.35 -9.39 -20.05
C ILE A 135 16.15 -10.31 -19.94
N ALA A 136 16.16 -11.46 -20.62
CA ALA A 136 15.08 -12.44 -20.58
C ALA A 136 14.77 -12.91 -19.15
N ARG A 137 15.81 -13.12 -18.31
CA ARG A 137 15.66 -13.51 -16.90
C ARG A 137 15.09 -12.39 -16.04
N ILE A 138 15.59 -11.16 -16.21
CA ILE A 138 15.08 -9.98 -15.49
C ILE A 138 13.59 -9.79 -15.77
N THR A 139 13.17 -9.97 -17.02
CA THR A 139 11.77 -9.84 -17.44
C THR A 139 10.96 -11.14 -17.35
N LYS A 140 11.55 -12.23 -16.86
CA LYS A 140 10.93 -13.56 -16.73
C LYS A 140 10.23 -14.04 -18.01
N LEU A 141 10.85 -13.83 -19.18
CA LEU A 141 10.26 -14.23 -20.46
C LEU A 141 10.23 -15.75 -20.60
N SER A 142 9.09 -16.26 -21.06
CA SER A 142 8.96 -17.65 -21.49
C SER A 142 9.88 -17.92 -22.69
N PRO A 143 10.62 -19.04 -22.70
CA PRO A 143 11.47 -19.43 -23.82
C PRO A 143 10.67 -19.48 -25.15
N ASN A 144 11.16 -18.82 -26.19
CA ASN A 144 10.48 -18.74 -27.49
C ASN A 144 11.50 -18.74 -28.64
N ALA A 145 11.60 -19.85 -29.37
CA ALA A 145 12.51 -19.96 -30.51
C ALA A 145 11.98 -19.29 -31.80
N GLY A 146 10.68 -18.96 -31.87
CA GLY A 146 10.00 -18.68 -33.14
C GLY A 146 10.57 -17.51 -33.93
N MET A 147 11.08 -16.48 -33.24
CA MET A 147 11.70 -15.32 -33.91
C MET A 147 13.17 -15.54 -34.30
N VAL A 148 13.82 -16.57 -33.79
CA VAL A 148 15.20 -16.91 -34.19
C VAL A 148 15.27 -17.27 -35.67
N GLU A 149 14.22 -17.89 -36.20
CA GLU A 149 14.16 -18.31 -37.61
C GLU A 149 14.20 -17.15 -38.60
N GLN A 150 13.93 -15.92 -38.14
CA GLN A 150 13.97 -14.71 -38.95
C GLN A 150 15.36 -14.06 -38.99
N LEU A 151 16.30 -14.51 -38.16
CA LEU A 151 17.66 -14.00 -38.08
C LEU A 151 18.56 -14.70 -39.10
N SER A 152 19.37 -13.94 -39.83
CA SER A 152 20.23 -14.46 -40.89
C SER A 152 21.40 -15.32 -40.37
N ASP A 153 21.80 -15.13 -39.11
CA ASP A 153 22.90 -15.82 -38.44
C ASP A 153 22.41 -16.77 -37.33
N LYS A 154 21.18 -17.27 -37.44
CA LYS A 154 20.55 -18.20 -36.49
C LYS A 154 21.40 -19.44 -36.15
N GLU A 155 22.18 -19.93 -37.10
CA GLU A 155 23.07 -21.10 -36.91
C GLU A 155 24.25 -20.79 -35.97
N ASN A 156 24.59 -19.50 -35.79
CA ASN A 156 25.63 -19.07 -34.87
C ASN A 156 25.12 -18.84 -33.45
N ILE A 157 23.81 -18.98 -33.20
CA ILE A 157 23.21 -18.82 -31.87
C ILE A 157 23.23 -20.19 -31.16
N PRO A 158 24.01 -20.36 -30.08
CA PRO A 158 24.08 -21.62 -29.37
C PRO A 158 22.75 -22.03 -28.75
N GLU A 159 22.48 -23.34 -28.73
CA GLU A 159 21.20 -23.92 -28.27
C GLU A 159 20.77 -23.44 -26.88
N TRP A 160 21.72 -23.28 -25.95
CA TRP A 160 21.44 -22.83 -24.58
C TRP A 160 20.87 -21.41 -24.50
N SER A 161 21.16 -20.56 -25.49
CA SER A 161 20.71 -19.17 -25.55
C SER A 161 19.55 -18.97 -26.53
N LYS A 162 19.37 -19.90 -27.48
CA LYS A 162 18.49 -19.77 -28.64
C LYS A 162 17.07 -19.37 -28.28
N ASN A 163 16.45 -20.07 -27.33
CA ASN A 163 15.06 -19.79 -26.94
C ASN A 163 14.89 -18.45 -26.22
N LEU A 164 15.90 -18.01 -25.46
CA LEU A 164 15.83 -16.74 -24.73
C LEU A 164 16.17 -15.55 -25.65
N VAL A 165 17.10 -15.73 -26.58
CA VAL A 165 17.36 -14.76 -27.65
C VAL A 165 16.10 -14.54 -28.48
N GLY A 166 15.44 -15.61 -28.91
CA GLY A 166 14.19 -15.49 -29.65
C GLY A 166 13.08 -14.78 -28.88
N ALA A 167 12.97 -15.01 -27.56
CA ALA A 167 12.01 -14.31 -26.71
C ALA A 167 12.29 -12.80 -26.61
N VAL A 168 13.55 -12.41 -26.44
CA VAL A 168 13.97 -11.01 -26.34
C VAL A 168 13.80 -10.26 -27.66
N VAL A 169 14.08 -10.95 -28.79
CA VAL A 169 13.84 -10.40 -30.13
C VAL A 169 12.33 -10.27 -30.40
N ALA A 170 11.53 -11.25 -30.01
CA ALA A 170 10.06 -11.19 -30.15
C ALA A 170 9.43 -10.02 -29.41
N LYS A 171 9.98 -9.66 -28.25
CA LYS A 171 9.53 -8.52 -27.44
C LYS A 171 10.15 -7.18 -27.88
N GLY A 172 11.05 -7.18 -28.87
CA GLY A 172 11.72 -5.96 -29.36
C GLY A 172 12.71 -5.34 -28.37
N TYR A 173 13.09 -6.07 -27.31
CA TYR A 173 14.02 -5.57 -26.29
C TYR A 173 15.44 -5.48 -26.86
N MET A 174 15.85 -6.48 -27.63
CA MET A 174 17.06 -6.45 -28.45
C MET A 174 16.69 -6.76 -29.90
N ASN A 175 16.89 -5.77 -30.77
CA ASN A 175 16.73 -5.96 -32.21
C ASN A 175 18.02 -6.50 -32.83
N GLY A 176 17.87 -7.24 -33.93
CA GLY A 176 18.98 -7.53 -34.83
C GLY A 176 19.50 -6.27 -35.52
N TYR A 177 20.63 -6.39 -36.21
CA TYR A 177 21.18 -5.34 -37.04
C TYR A 177 20.36 -5.16 -38.33
N PRO A 178 20.51 -4.04 -39.05
CA PRO A 178 19.82 -3.80 -40.33
C PRO A 178 20.06 -4.88 -41.40
N ASP A 179 21.16 -5.64 -41.30
CA ASP A 179 21.49 -6.78 -42.16
C ASP A 179 20.74 -8.09 -41.79
N LYS A 180 19.82 -8.03 -40.81
CA LYS A 180 19.04 -9.14 -40.23
C LYS A 180 19.85 -10.13 -39.38
N SER A 181 21.10 -9.82 -39.03
CA SER A 181 21.89 -10.63 -38.10
C SER A 181 21.68 -10.21 -36.65
N PHE A 182 21.87 -11.12 -35.69
CA PHE A 182 21.87 -10.80 -34.25
C PHE A 182 23.28 -10.60 -33.69
N LYS A 183 24.29 -11.22 -34.32
CA LYS A 183 25.71 -11.27 -33.92
C LYS A 183 25.89 -11.77 -32.49
N PRO A 184 25.45 -13.02 -32.19
CA PRO A 184 25.35 -13.53 -30.82
C PRO A 184 26.68 -13.56 -30.06
N LEU A 185 27.79 -13.78 -30.76
CA LEU A 185 29.14 -13.88 -30.19
C LEU A 185 29.89 -12.54 -30.10
N ASN A 186 29.34 -11.46 -30.68
CA ASN A 186 29.97 -10.15 -30.56
C ASN A 186 29.75 -9.58 -29.15
N ASP A 187 30.73 -8.84 -28.66
CA ASP A 187 30.58 -8.06 -27.43
C ASP A 187 29.54 -6.95 -27.64
N ILE A 188 28.65 -6.77 -26.66
CA ILE A 188 27.66 -5.71 -26.72
C ILE A 188 28.35 -4.37 -26.44
N THR A 189 28.08 -3.37 -27.27
CA THR A 189 28.59 -2.01 -27.03
C THR A 189 27.81 -1.31 -25.92
N ARG A 190 28.39 -0.28 -25.31
CA ARG A 190 27.73 0.50 -24.25
C ARG A 190 26.44 1.17 -24.73
N ALA A 191 26.41 1.66 -25.97
CA ALA A 191 25.21 2.20 -26.60
C ALA A 191 24.12 1.12 -26.78
N GLU A 192 24.49 -0.06 -27.28
CA GLU A 192 23.55 -1.17 -27.45
C GLU A 192 23.01 -1.67 -26.12
N ALA A 193 23.83 -1.75 -25.08
CA ALA A 193 23.42 -2.13 -23.73
C ALA A 193 22.38 -1.15 -23.17
N VAL A 194 22.65 0.16 -23.25
CA VAL A 194 21.73 1.21 -22.80
C VAL A 194 20.41 1.17 -23.58
N VAL A 195 20.46 1.05 -24.91
CA VAL A 195 19.24 0.99 -25.72
C VAL A 195 18.43 -0.28 -25.43
N ALA A 196 19.08 -1.44 -25.28
CA ALA A 196 18.40 -2.68 -24.96
C ALA A 196 17.69 -2.63 -23.60
N LEU A 197 18.40 -2.14 -22.58
CA LEU A 197 17.81 -1.96 -21.25
C LEU A 197 16.73 -0.88 -21.25
N ASN A 198 16.87 0.18 -22.06
CA ASN A 198 15.85 1.22 -22.21
C ASN A 198 14.55 0.67 -22.82
N ASN A 199 14.66 -0.13 -23.87
CA ASN A 199 13.51 -0.81 -24.48
C ASN A 199 12.86 -1.77 -23.49
N THR A 200 13.68 -2.46 -22.69
CA THR A 200 13.20 -3.36 -21.63
C THR A 200 12.45 -2.59 -20.54
N MET A 201 12.96 -1.43 -20.11
CA MET A 201 12.30 -0.56 -19.11
C MET A 201 11.01 0.05 -19.66
N LYS A 202 10.98 0.48 -20.92
CA LYS A 202 9.76 0.99 -21.57
C LYS A 202 8.64 -0.06 -21.57
N ALA A 203 8.96 -1.31 -21.90
CA ALA A 203 7.99 -2.39 -21.85
C ALA A 203 7.52 -2.75 -20.43
N LYS A 204 8.35 -2.52 -19.41
CA LYS A 204 7.94 -2.62 -17.99
C LYS A 204 7.03 -1.46 -17.59
N ALA A 205 7.15 -0.29 -18.23
CA ALA A 205 6.29 0.87 -18.00
C ALA A 205 4.89 0.73 -18.65
N ASP A 206 4.72 -0.15 -19.63
CA ASP A 206 3.43 -0.44 -20.29
C ASP A 206 2.60 -1.52 -19.56
N VAL A 207 2.99 -1.92 -18.34
CA VAL A 207 2.23 -2.89 -17.54
C VAL A 207 1.15 -2.15 -16.75
N THR A 208 -0.12 -2.39 -17.08
CA THR A 208 -1.24 -1.86 -16.31
C THR A 208 -1.48 -2.75 -15.09
N ILE A 209 -1.38 -2.18 -13.89
CA ILE A 209 -1.57 -2.93 -12.63
C ILE A 209 -2.88 -2.47 -11.98
N TYR A 210 -3.72 -3.45 -11.65
CA TYR A 210 -4.96 -3.29 -10.89
C TYR A 210 -4.77 -3.95 -9.53
N ASP A 211 -4.24 -3.20 -8.59
CA ASP A 211 -3.91 -3.63 -7.23
C ASP A 211 -4.87 -3.09 -6.16
N GLN A 212 -5.99 -2.50 -6.58
CA GLN A 212 -7.11 -2.11 -5.73
C GLN A 212 -8.42 -2.74 -6.23
N LYS A 213 -9.31 -3.11 -5.30
CA LYS A 213 -10.67 -3.56 -5.63
C LYS A 213 -11.41 -2.49 -6.43
N GLY A 214 -12.12 -2.85 -7.49
CA GLY A 214 -12.82 -1.85 -8.31
C GLY A 214 -13.14 -2.34 -9.72
N THR A 215 -13.89 -1.53 -10.48
CA THR A 215 -14.22 -1.82 -11.89
C THR A 215 -13.38 -0.95 -12.83
N TYR A 216 -12.66 -1.59 -13.75
CA TYR A 216 -11.68 -0.95 -14.64
C TYR A 216 -12.05 -1.17 -16.10
N GLY A 217 -11.92 -0.11 -16.90
CA GLY A 217 -12.35 -0.07 -18.29
C GLY A 217 -13.75 0.53 -18.47
N PRO A 218 -14.07 0.98 -19.68
CA PRO A 218 -15.19 1.87 -19.92
C PRO A 218 -16.52 1.13 -19.76
N LYS A 219 -17.55 1.85 -19.31
CA LYS A 219 -18.92 1.29 -19.23
C LYS A 219 -19.46 0.93 -20.62
N ASP A 220 -19.13 1.74 -21.63
CA ASP A 220 -19.49 1.57 -23.04
C ASP A 220 -18.28 1.81 -23.95
N GLY A 221 -18.19 1.10 -25.08
CA GLY A 221 -17.05 1.18 -26.00
C GLY A 221 -15.95 0.15 -25.68
N LEU A 222 -14.78 0.26 -26.33
CA LEU A 222 -13.66 -0.64 -26.13
C LEU A 222 -12.39 0.18 -25.88
N GLU A 223 -11.74 -0.03 -24.74
CA GLU A 223 -10.45 0.60 -24.43
C GLU A 223 -9.30 -0.37 -24.73
N VAL A 224 -8.21 0.12 -25.32
CA VAL A 224 -7.06 -0.71 -25.68
C VAL A 224 -5.95 -0.55 -24.65
N VAL A 225 -5.61 -1.63 -23.95
CA VAL A 225 -4.41 -1.72 -23.11
C VAL A 225 -3.25 -2.21 -23.97
N ALA A 226 -2.25 -1.35 -24.18
CA ALA A 226 -1.16 -1.60 -25.13
C ALA A 226 -0.19 -2.71 -24.69
N GLY A 227 -0.06 -2.96 -23.39
CA GLY A 227 0.87 -3.93 -22.82
C GLY A 227 0.21 -5.03 -22.00
N ASP A 228 0.98 -5.61 -21.07
CA ASP A 228 0.49 -6.62 -20.14
C ASP A 228 -0.38 -5.97 -19.05
N CYS A 229 -1.30 -6.74 -18.50
CA CYS A 229 -2.22 -6.33 -17.46
C CYS A 229 -2.06 -7.26 -16.24
N VAL A 230 -1.98 -6.72 -15.03
CA VAL A 230 -1.79 -7.51 -13.79
C VAL A 230 -2.85 -7.14 -12.77
N VAL A 231 -3.65 -8.12 -12.34
CA VAL A 231 -4.60 -7.99 -11.24
C VAL A 231 -3.93 -8.50 -9.96
N LYS A 232 -3.84 -7.66 -8.93
CA LYS A 232 -3.19 -7.98 -7.64
C LYS A 232 -4.12 -7.90 -6.43
N ALA A 233 -5.28 -7.28 -6.53
CA ALA A 233 -6.25 -7.19 -5.43
C ALA A 233 -7.46 -8.13 -5.62
N ASP A 234 -8.06 -8.47 -4.48
CA ASP A 234 -9.40 -9.06 -4.42
C ASP A 234 -10.46 -8.08 -4.93
N GLY A 235 -11.47 -8.60 -5.64
CA GLY A 235 -12.65 -7.88 -6.09
C GLY A 235 -12.42 -6.95 -7.29
N VAL A 236 -11.32 -7.14 -8.03
CA VAL A 236 -11.09 -6.44 -9.29
C VAL A 236 -12.05 -6.93 -10.36
N ILE A 237 -12.72 -6.01 -11.03
CA ILE A 237 -13.60 -6.22 -12.17
C ILE A 237 -12.97 -5.51 -13.36
N LEU A 238 -12.56 -6.23 -14.40
CA LEU A 238 -12.17 -5.62 -15.67
C LEU A 238 -13.40 -5.62 -16.57
N GLN A 239 -13.67 -4.54 -17.30
CA GLN A 239 -14.76 -4.48 -18.28
C GLN A 239 -14.35 -3.81 -19.59
N ASN A 240 -14.80 -4.35 -20.73
CA ASN A 240 -14.69 -3.73 -22.05
C ASN A 240 -13.25 -3.32 -22.44
N LEU A 241 -12.25 -4.11 -22.05
CA LEU A 241 -10.85 -3.90 -22.40
C LEU A 241 -10.37 -4.82 -23.52
N GLN A 242 -9.53 -4.30 -24.39
CA GLN A 242 -8.70 -5.06 -25.32
C GLN A 242 -7.24 -5.00 -24.89
N ILE A 243 -6.77 -6.07 -24.25
CA ILE A 243 -5.40 -6.22 -23.77
C ILE A 243 -4.55 -6.82 -24.89
N LYS A 244 -3.57 -6.04 -25.39
CA LYS A 244 -2.65 -6.50 -26.44
C LYS A 244 -1.55 -7.43 -25.89
N GLY A 245 -1.23 -7.33 -24.61
CA GLY A 245 -0.32 -8.22 -23.89
C GLY A 245 -1.01 -9.38 -23.18
N ASN A 246 -0.35 -9.90 -22.14
CA ASN A 246 -0.86 -10.93 -21.25
C ASN A 246 -1.77 -10.33 -20.16
N LEU A 247 -2.71 -11.12 -19.65
CA LEU A 247 -3.46 -10.79 -18.43
C LEU A 247 -3.00 -11.70 -17.29
N ILE A 248 -2.56 -11.15 -16.16
CA ILE A 248 -2.01 -11.93 -15.05
C ILE A 248 -2.88 -11.70 -13.81
N ILE A 249 -3.54 -12.74 -13.32
CA ILE A 249 -4.14 -12.73 -11.99
C ILE A 249 -3.07 -13.19 -11.01
N ALA A 250 -2.49 -12.25 -10.27
CA ALA A 250 -1.28 -12.44 -9.49
C ALA A 250 -1.55 -13.18 -8.16
N LYS A 251 -0.48 -13.66 -7.51
CA LYS A 251 -0.58 -14.42 -6.24
C LYS A 251 -1.13 -13.58 -5.10
N GLU A 252 -0.90 -12.27 -5.19
CA GLU A 252 -1.34 -11.23 -4.26
C GLU A 252 -2.87 -11.18 -4.11
N VAL A 253 -3.64 -11.63 -5.10
CA VAL A 253 -5.11 -11.75 -5.00
C VAL A 253 -5.52 -12.74 -3.89
N GLY A 254 -4.62 -13.65 -3.49
CA GLY A 254 -4.86 -14.59 -2.39
C GLY A 254 -6.06 -15.49 -2.65
N ASN A 255 -6.98 -15.56 -1.67
CA ASN A 255 -8.26 -16.28 -1.78
C ASN A 255 -9.38 -15.45 -2.44
N GLY A 256 -9.08 -14.22 -2.88
CA GLY A 256 -10.03 -13.28 -3.44
C GLY A 256 -10.54 -13.63 -4.85
N ASN A 257 -11.30 -12.71 -5.44
CA ASN A 257 -12.01 -12.85 -6.70
C ASN A 257 -11.50 -11.85 -7.75
N ALA A 258 -11.56 -12.24 -9.02
CA ALA A 258 -11.39 -11.33 -10.15
C ALA A 258 -12.54 -11.57 -11.14
N THR A 259 -13.11 -10.51 -11.70
CA THR A 259 -14.22 -10.59 -12.66
C THR A 259 -13.79 -9.95 -13.99
N LEU A 260 -14.05 -10.60 -15.11
CA LEU A 260 -13.66 -10.16 -16.45
C LEU A 260 -14.91 -10.06 -17.32
N ASN A 261 -15.41 -8.85 -17.56
CA ASN A 261 -16.61 -8.56 -18.32
C ASN A 261 -16.25 -8.10 -19.73
N ASN A 262 -16.54 -8.90 -20.76
CA ASN A 262 -16.30 -8.55 -22.16
C ASN A 262 -14.85 -8.12 -22.45
N ILE A 263 -13.88 -8.93 -22.01
CA ILE A 263 -12.44 -8.64 -22.21
C ILE A 263 -11.91 -9.40 -23.42
N ALA A 264 -11.07 -8.74 -24.22
CA ALA A 264 -10.31 -9.37 -25.30
C ALA A 264 -8.82 -9.41 -24.95
N VAL A 265 -8.25 -10.60 -24.72
CA VAL A 265 -6.82 -10.78 -24.41
C VAL A 265 -6.12 -11.40 -25.61
N ALA A 266 -5.17 -10.68 -26.21
CA ALA A 266 -4.39 -11.19 -27.34
C ALA A 266 -3.26 -12.14 -26.90
N GLY A 267 -2.65 -11.89 -25.74
CA GLY A 267 -1.66 -12.76 -25.09
C GLY A 267 -2.29 -13.91 -24.30
N GLU A 268 -1.55 -14.44 -23.33
CA GLU A 268 -2.04 -15.48 -22.41
C GLU A 268 -2.68 -14.85 -21.16
N THR A 269 -3.72 -15.48 -20.64
CA THR A 269 -4.24 -15.18 -19.29
C THR A 269 -3.60 -16.14 -18.29
N ILE A 270 -2.79 -15.64 -17.36
CA ILE A 270 -2.06 -16.43 -16.37
C ILE A 270 -2.73 -16.27 -15.00
N VAL A 271 -3.14 -17.39 -14.38
CA VAL A 271 -3.83 -17.40 -13.09
C VAL A 271 -2.93 -17.99 -12.01
N ARG A 272 -2.60 -17.19 -11.01
CA ARG A 272 -1.74 -17.53 -9.85
C ARG A 272 -2.38 -17.18 -8.49
N GLY A 273 -3.47 -16.42 -8.48
CA GLY A 273 -4.29 -16.14 -7.30
C GLY A 273 -5.74 -16.54 -7.53
N GLY A 274 -6.55 -16.49 -6.48
CA GLY A 274 -7.94 -16.91 -6.47
C GLY A 274 -8.23 -17.98 -5.40
N GLY A 275 -9.44 -17.99 -4.85
CA GLY A 275 -9.97 -19.05 -3.96
C GLY A 275 -11.10 -19.90 -4.56
N GLU A 276 -11.89 -20.58 -3.73
CA GLU A 276 -12.97 -21.48 -4.17
C GLU A 276 -14.14 -20.80 -4.91
N ASN A 277 -14.25 -19.47 -4.84
CA ASN A 277 -15.31 -18.68 -5.48
C ASN A 277 -14.78 -17.69 -6.55
N SER A 278 -13.54 -17.89 -6.97
CA SER A 278 -12.79 -16.91 -7.76
C SER A 278 -12.96 -17.04 -9.28
N ILE A 279 -12.34 -16.10 -10.00
CA ILE A 279 -12.27 -15.90 -11.46
C ILE A 279 -13.60 -16.06 -12.21
N HIS A 280 -14.32 -14.96 -12.37
CA HIS A 280 -15.54 -14.88 -13.17
C HIS A 280 -15.23 -14.28 -14.53
N ILE A 281 -15.60 -14.96 -15.61
CA ILE A 281 -15.39 -14.53 -16.99
C ILE A 281 -16.77 -14.42 -17.64
N ASN A 282 -17.18 -13.21 -17.98
CA ASN A 282 -18.50 -12.89 -18.54
C ASN A 282 -18.32 -12.25 -19.92
N GLY A 283 -18.32 -13.06 -20.97
CA GLY A 283 -18.08 -12.64 -22.35
C GLY A 283 -16.60 -12.45 -22.68
N GLY A 284 -16.32 -11.98 -23.89
CA GLY A 284 -14.97 -11.68 -24.35
C GLY A 284 -14.30 -12.75 -25.21
N GLN A 285 -13.04 -12.49 -25.57
CA GLN A 285 -12.22 -13.37 -26.42
C GLN A 285 -10.86 -13.60 -25.78
N TYR A 286 -10.53 -14.86 -25.56
CA TYR A 286 -9.28 -15.29 -24.96
C TYR A 286 -8.50 -16.17 -25.93
N ASN A 287 -7.18 -16.22 -25.77
CA ASN A 287 -6.32 -17.09 -26.54
C ASN A 287 -6.07 -18.39 -25.78
N LYS A 288 -5.50 -18.27 -24.57
CA LYS A 288 -5.23 -19.38 -23.67
C LYS A 288 -5.25 -18.91 -22.23
N ILE A 289 -5.84 -19.71 -21.35
CA ILE A 289 -5.83 -19.47 -19.90
C ILE A 289 -4.94 -20.53 -19.24
N LYS A 290 -3.81 -20.08 -18.69
CA LYS A 290 -2.82 -20.93 -18.01
C LYS A 290 -2.96 -20.80 -16.49
N ILE A 291 -3.32 -21.89 -15.82
CA ILE A 291 -3.37 -21.98 -14.36
C ILE A 291 -2.02 -22.51 -13.87
N GLU A 292 -1.33 -21.72 -13.04
CA GLU A 292 -0.08 -22.09 -12.37
C GLU A 292 -0.32 -22.30 -10.86
N LYS A 293 0.74 -22.48 -10.07
CA LYS A 293 0.61 -22.66 -8.61
C LYS A 293 -0.14 -21.48 -7.98
N THR A 294 -1.31 -21.78 -7.44
CA THR A 294 -2.12 -20.80 -6.72
C THR A 294 -1.62 -20.63 -5.29
N SER A 295 -1.73 -19.41 -4.75
CA SER A 295 -1.33 -19.12 -3.35
C SER A 295 -2.25 -19.76 -2.32
N SER A 296 -3.52 -19.97 -2.68
CA SER A 296 -4.56 -20.65 -1.90
C SER A 296 -4.49 -22.17 -1.95
N GLY A 297 -3.85 -22.73 -2.99
CA GLY A 297 -3.97 -24.14 -3.36
C GLY A 297 -5.33 -24.52 -3.96
N LYS A 298 -6.24 -23.56 -4.20
CA LYS A 298 -7.58 -23.79 -4.75
C LYS A 298 -8.04 -22.64 -5.64
N VAL A 299 -8.58 -22.93 -6.82
CA VAL A 299 -9.11 -21.88 -7.71
C VAL A 299 -10.39 -22.32 -8.41
N ARG A 300 -11.35 -21.40 -8.55
CA ARG A 300 -12.54 -21.58 -9.40
C ARG A 300 -12.41 -20.70 -10.64
N VAL A 301 -12.91 -21.18 -11.77
CA VAL A 301 -13.02 -20.43 -13.02
C VAL A 301 -14.42 -20.64 -13.57
N VAL A 302 -15.19 -19.55 -13.63
CA VAL A 302 -16.55 -19.52 -14.17
C VAL A 302 -16.52 -18.79 -15.50
N ALA A 303 -16.96 -19.44 -16.58
CA ALA A 303 -16.96 -18.87 -17.93
C ALA A 303 -18.39 -18.84 -18.51
N ASN A 304 -18.95 -17.64 -18.56
CA ASN A 304 -20.24 -17.33 -19.15
C ASN A 304 -20.01 -16.62 -20.50
N ASP A 305 -20.52 -17.15 -21.60
CA ASP A 305 -20.49 -16.54 -22.94
C ASP A 305 -19.11 -16.11 -23.50
N ALA A 306 -18.02 -16.69 -23.02
CA ALA A 306 -16.65 -16.40 -23.47
C ALA A 306 -16.21 -17.28 -24.66
N LYS A 307 -15.31 -16.75 -25.51
CA LYS A 307 -14.75 -17.44 -26.70
C LYS A 307 -13.26 -17.71 -26.55
N GLY A 308 -12.77 -18.83 -27.11
CA GLY A 308 -11.35 -19.20 -27.09
C GLY A 308 -10.91 -19.71 -25.73
N MET A 309 -11.73 -20.61 -25.16
CA MET A 309 -11.60 -21.06 -23.77
C MET A 309 -10.74 -22.34 -23.69
N ASP A 310 -9.46 -22.19 -24.05
CA ASP A 310 -8.44 -23.23 -23.89
C ASP A 310 -7.75 -23.08 -22.52
N ILE A 311 -8.00 -24.03 -21.62
CA ILE A 311 -7.45 -24.07 -20.27
C ILE A 311 -6.23 -24.98 -20.24
N VAL A 312 -5.11 -24.50 -19.71
CA VAL A 312 -3.91 -25.29 -19.43
C VAL A 312 -3.59 -25.27 -17.95
N ILE A 313 -3.68 -26.42 -17.30
CA ILE A 313 -3.27 -26.62 -15.90
C ILE A 313 -1.81 -27.03 -15.91
N ALA A 314 -0.93 -26.03 -15.75
CA ALA A 314 0.50 -26.16 -15.98
C ALA A 314 1.21 -26.93 -14.85
N ASN A 315 2.40 -27.47 -15.13
CA ASN A 315 3.18 -28.30 -14.19
C ASN A 315 3.34 -27.66 -12.79
N GLU A 316 3.40 -26.33 -12.73
CA GLU A 316 3.53 -25.57 -11.50
C GLU A 316 2.33 -25.75 -10.56
N ALA A 317 1.11 -26.03 -11.08
CA ALA A 317 -0.11 -26.19 -10.29
C ALA A 317 -0.22 -27.53 -9.52
N THR A 318 0.89 -28.25 -9.35
CA THR A 318 0.92 -29.56 -8.66
C THR A 318 0.28 -29.48 -7.27
N GLY A 319 -0.70 -30.37 -7.03
CA GLY A 319 -1.44 -30.46 -5.76
C GLY A 319 -2.61 -29.49 -5.57
N ASP A 320 -2.94 -28.65 -6.55
CA ASP A 320 -4.05 -27.68 -6.44
C ASP A 320 -5.43 -28.33 -6.71
N ASP A 321 -6.46 -27.79 -6.05
CA ASP A 321 -7.87 -28.11 -6.35
C ASP A 321 -8.46 -27.04 -7.30
N ILE A 322 -8.96 -27.47 -8.47
CA ILE A 322 -9.43 -26.60 -9.55
C ILE A 322 -10.91 -26.85 -9.79
N ILE A 323 -11.71 -25.79 -9.81
CA ILE A 323 -13.15 -25.84 -10.05
C ILE A 323 -13.46 -25.14 -11.36
N LEU A 324 -14.16 -25.83 -12.28
CA LEU A 324 -14.54 -25.29 -13.58
C LEU A 324 -16.07 -25.22 -13.72
N GLU A 325 -16.57 -24.12 -14.23
CA GLU A 325 -17.98 -23.93 -14.55
C GLU A 325 -18.14 -23.17 -15.88
N GLY A 326 -18.93 -23.71 -16.81
CA GLY A 326 -19.21 -23.07 -18.10
C GLY A 326 -18.80 -23.89 -19.32
N ASN A 327 -18.59 -23.21 -20.45
CA ASN A 327 -18.26 -23.84 -21.74
C ASN A 327 -16.77 -23.69 -22.08
N PHE A 328 -16.06 -24.80 -22.27
CA PHE A 328 -14.63 -24.83 -22.55
C PHE A 328 -14.33 -25.57 -23.86
N ASP A 329 -13.41 -25.00 -24.66
CA ASP A 329 -12.96 -25.61 -25.90
C ASP A 329 -12.00 -26.77 -25.61
N SER A 330 -11.03 -26.55 -24.73
CA SER A 330 -10.16 -27.62 -24.25
C SER A 330 -9.71 -27.40 -22.80
N VAL A 331 -9.42 -28.50 -22.10
CA VAL A 331 -8.78 -28.52 -20.78
C VAL A 331 -7.59 -29.47 -20.84
N GLU A 332 -6.38 -28.93 -20.91
CA GLU A 332 -5.13 -29.68 -20.89
C GLU A 332 -4.52 -29.71 -19.48
N VAL A 333 -4.24 -30.91 -18.99
CA VAL A 333 -3.69 -31.15 -17.65
C VAL A 333 -2.24 -31.61 -17.78
N GLU A 334 -1.30 -30.75 -17.40
CA GLU A 334 0.13 -31.05 -17.32
C GLU A 334 0.58 -31.38 -15.89
N ALA A 335 -0.09 -30.78 -14.89
CA ALA A 335 0.22 -30.96 -13.47
C ALA A 335 -0.03 -32.38 -12.94
N LYS A 336 0.69 -32.71 -11.86
CA LYS A 336 0.49 -33.95 -11.08
C LYS A 336 -0.38 -33.69 -9.85
N ASP A 337 -1.05 -34.74 -9.38
CA ASP A 337 -1.81 -34.76 -8.14
C ASP A 337 -2.83 -33.61 -7.98
N VAL A 338 -3.40 -33.12 -9.09
CA VAL A 338 -4.44 -32.08 -9.07
C VAL A 338 -5.83 -32.68 -8.98
N LYS A 339 -6.75 -31.98 -8.30
CA LYS A 339 -8.17 -32.34 -8.28
C LYS A 339 -8.98 -31.35 -9.09
N ILE A 340 -9.58 -31.81 -10.17
CA ILE A 340 -10.44 -31.00 -11.04
C ILE A 340 -11.90 -31.34 -10.71
N LYS A 341 -12.72 -30.35 -10.42
CA LYS A 341 -14.15 -30.49 -10.18
C LYS A 341 -14.93 -29.61 -11.15
N THR A 342 -16.05 -30.10 -11.67
CA THR A 342 -16.98 -29.29 -12.46
C THR A 342 -18.22 -28.94 -11.64
N GLN A 343 -18.87 -27.83 -11.97
CA GLN A 343 -20.10 -27.33 -11.33
C GLN A 343 -21.08 -26.80 -12.38
N GLY A 344 -22.33 -26.52 -11.98
CA GLY A 344 -23.34 -25.97 -12.88
C GLY A 344 -23.57 -26.79 -14.16
N GLU A 345 -24.05 -26.11 -15.21
CA GLU A 345 -24.14 -26.64 -16.56
C GLU A 345 -22.80 -26.46 -17.30
N THR A 346 -21.90 -27.45 -17.17
CA THR A 346 -20.56 -27.38 -17.77
C THR A 346 -20.47 -28.21 -19.05
N GLN A 347 -19.97 -27.63 -20.15
CA GLN A 347 -19.67 -28.35 -21.39
C GLN A 347 -18.20 -28.21 -21.75
N ILE A 348 -17.54 -29.33 -22.05
CA ILE A 348 -16.11 -29.35 -22.39
C ILE A 348 -15.93 -30.17 -23.67
N LYS A 349 -15.37 -29.59 -24.74
CA LYS A 349 -15.16 -30.36 -25.99
C LYS A 349 -14.05 -31.37 -25.84
N GLU A 350 -12.89 -30.97 -25.33
CA GLU A 350 -11.77 -31.90 -25.08
C GLU A 350 -11.15 -31.74 -23.69
N ILE A 351 -11.00 -32.84 -22.96
CA ILE A 351 -10.09 -32.92 -21.80
C ILE A 351 -8.88 -33.76 -22.20
N LYS A 352 -7.67 -33.23 -22.04
CA LYS A 352 -6.43 -33.95 -22.34
C LYS A 352 -5.55 -34.01 -21.10
N VAL A 353 -5.25 -35.23 -20.64
CA VAL A 353 -4.26 -35.45 -19.58
C VAL A 353 -2.93 -35.82 -20.24
N SER A 354 -1.90 -35.02 -19.97
CA SER A 354 -0.56 -35.18 -20.54
C SER A 354 0.21 -36.34 -19.92
N VAL A 355 1.24 -36.83 -20.63
CA VAL A 355 1.93 -38.09 -20.32
C VAL A 355 2.58 -38.13 -18.93
N ASN A 356 2.93 -36.96 -18.38
CA ASN A 356 3.57 -36.82 -17.06
C ASN A 356 2.61 -36.42 -15.94
N ALA A 357 1.32 -36.23 -16.24
CA ALA A 357 0.30 -35.70 -15.34
C ALA A 357 -0.40 -36.84 -14.57
N THR A 358 0.34 -37.54 -13.70
CA THR A 358 -0.16 -38.68 -12.93
C THR A 358 -0.85 -38.26 -11.64
N GLY A 359 -1.76 -39.10 -11.13
CA GLY A 359 -2.35 -38.94 -9.79
C GLY A 359 -3.57 -38.03 -9.75
N ASN A 360 -4.00 -37.52 -10.90
CA ASN A 360 -5.08 -36.54 -10.99
C ASN A 360 -6.46 -37.16 -10.73
N GLU A 361 -7.33 -36.39 -10.09
CA GLU A 361 -8.73 -36.73 -9.85
C GLU A 361 -9.63 -35.74 -10.58
N ILE A 362 -10.55 -36.21 -11.43
CA ILE A 362 -11.46 -35.37 -12.22
C ILE A 362 -12.90 -35.75 -11.85
N ASN A 363 -13.58 -34.88 -11.11
CA ASN A 363 -14.95 -35.08 -10.63
C ASN A 363 -15.96 -34.28 -11.48
N LEU A 364 -16.78 -35.01 -12.24
CA LEU A 364 -17.75 -34.47 -13.18
C LEU A 364 -19.14 -34.35 -12.54
N SER A 365 -19.67 -33.12 -12.42
CA SER A 365 -21.02 -32.90 -11.90
C SER A 365 -22.08 -33.56 -12.79
N ASN A 366 -23.27 -33.81 -12.24
CA ASN A 366 -24.35 -34.50 -12.96
C ASN A 366 -24.71 -33.84 -14.30
N ASN A 367 -24.62 -32.51 -14.37
CA ASN A 367 -24.98 -31.71 -15.54
C ASN A 367 -23.79 -31.42 -16.47
N THR A 368 -22.63 -32.03 -16.21
CA THR A 368 -21.44 -31.86 -17.05
C THR A 368 -21.49 -32.75 -18.27
N LYS A 369 -21.12 -32.23 -19.45
CA LYS A 369 -20.91 -33.00 -20.69
C LYS A 369 -19.49 -32.80 -21.22
N VAL A 370 -18.75 -33.89 -21.38
CA VAL A 370 -17.43 -33.92 -22.02
C VAL A 370 -17.53 -34.63 -23.37
N GLU A 371 -17.20 -33.98 -24.47
CA GLU A 371 -17.31 -34.60 -25.80
C GLU A 371 -16.18 -35.60 -26.06
N LYS A 372 -14.94 -35.24 -25.72
CA LYS A 372 -13.78 -36.11 -25.86
C LYS A 372 -12.85 -36.01 -24.66
N MET A 373 -12.36 -37.14 -24.20
CA MET A 373 -11.35 -37.22 -23.14
C MET A 373 -10.16 -38.04 -23.64
N LEU A 374 -8.95 -37.45 -23.66
CA LEU A 374 -7.70 -38.11 -24.03
C LEU A 374 -6.82 -38.28 -22.79
N LEU A 375 -6.66 -39.53 -22.33
CA LEU A 375 -5.97 -39.85 -21.08
C LEU A 375 -4.61 -40.51 -21.37
N ASN A 376 -3.54 -39.69 -21.37
CA ASN A 376 -2.17 -40.18 -21.57
C ASN A 376 -1.41 -40.47 -20.27
N ALA A 377 -2.02 -40.24 -19.11
CA ALA A 377 -1.53 -40.64 -17.79
C ALA A 377 -2.68 -41.16 -16.91
N GLY A 378 -2.35 -41.85 -15.82
CA GLY A 378 -3.33 -42.42 -14.90
C GLY A 378 -4.11 -41.35 -14.13
N ALA A 379 -5.44 -41.42 -14.19
CA ALA A 379 -6.36 -40.45 -13.59
C ALA A 379 -7.64 -41.13 -13.06
N LYS A 380 -8.21 -40.58 -11.99
CA LYS A 380 -9.49 -41.04 -11.40
C LYS A 380 -10.62 -40.14 -11.87
N ILE A 381 -11.54 -40.66 -12.65
CA ILE A 381 -12.71 -39.93 -13.14
C ILE A 381 -13.93 -40.28 -12.30
N LYS A 382 -14.50 -39.29 -11.61
CA LYS A 382 -15.59 -39.43 -10.65
C LYS A 382 -16.83 -38.64 -11.08
N GLY A 383 -17.95 -38.85 -10.39
CA GLY A 383 -19.19 -38.12 -10.59
C GLY A 383 -20.08 -38.67 -11.71
N GLN A 384 -21.24 -38.05 -11.90
CA GLN A 384 -22.30 -38.54 -12.80
C GLN A 384 -22.39 -37.78 -14.13
N GLY A 385 -21.43 -36.92 -14.44
CA GLY A 385 -21.36 -36.25 -15.74
C GLY A 385 -21.30 -37.22 -16.93
N THR A 386 -21.66 -36.74 -18.11
CA THR A 386 -21.69 -37.55 -19.34
C THR A 386 -20.40 -37.37 -20.14
N ILE A 387 -19.69 -38.47 -20.37
CA ILE A 387 -18.51 -38.50 -21.23
C ILE A 387 -18.92 -39.18 -22.54
N VAL A 388 -18.87 -38.46 -23.66
CA VAL A 388 -19.27 -38.98 -24.97
C VAL A 388 -18.20 -39.94 -25.49
N LYS A 389 -16.95 -39.49 -25.62
CA LYS A 389 -15.84 -40.33 -26.07
C LYS A 389 -14.64 -40.27 -25.13
N ALA A 390 -14.06 -41.42 -24.79
CA ALA A 390 -12.80 -41.51 -24.06
C ALA A 390 -11.75 -42.31 -24.84
N GLU A 391 -10.57 -41.74 -25.04
CA GLU A 391 -9.38 -42.36 -25.63
C GLU A 391 -8.31 -42.52 -24.54
N ILE A 392 -7.95 -43.78 -24.23
CA ILE A 392 -7.17 -44.14 -23.05
C ILE A 392 -5.85 -44.76 -23.49
N ASN A 393 -4.76 -44.05 -23.22
CA ASN A 393 -3.40 -44.43 -23.61
C ASN A 393 -2.52 -44.81 -22.42
N ALA A 394 -3.03 -44.70 -21.18
CA ALA A 394 -2.31 -45.02 -19.94
C ALA A 394 -3.08 -46.01 -19.04
N GLY A 395 -2.32 -46.74 -18.21
CA GLY A 395 -2.88 -47.57 -17.14
C GLY A 395 -3.34 -46.75 -15.93
N ASN A 396 -3.99 -47.41 -14.96
CA ASN A 396 -4.51 -46.79 -13.72
C ASN A 396 -5.59 -45.71 -13.94
N VAL A 397 -6.37 -45.81 -15.01
CA VAL A 397 -7.55 -44.97 -15.22
C VAL A 397 -8.77 -45.66 -14.60
N THR A 398 -9.56 -44.92 -13.82
CA THR A 398 -10.83 -45.40 -13.25
C THR A 398 -11.97 -44.46 -13.57
N PHE A 399 -13.19 -44.99 -13.72
CA PHE A 399 -14.41 -44.21 -13.94
C PHE A 399 -15.45 -44.56 -12.86
N GLU A 400 -16.19 -43.59 -12.33
CA GLU A 400 -17.41 -43.88 -11.58
C GLU A 400 -18.60 -44.12 -12.52
N LYS A 401 -18.70 -43.32 -13.59
CA LYS A 401 -19.67 -43.49 -14.66
C LYS A 401 -18.96 -43.77 -15.99
N GLN A 402 -19.36 -44.83 -16.66
CA GLN A 402 -18.72 -45.27 -17.90
C GLN A 402 -18.95 -44.28 -19.06
N PRO A 403 -17.92 -44.00 -19.91
CA PRO A 403 -18.09 -43.24 -21.14
C PRO A 403 -19.04 -43.93 -22.13
N GLN A 404 -19.72 -43.16 -22.98
CA GLN A 404 -20.61 -43.69 -24.01
C GLN A 404 -19.83 -44.46 -25.10
N GLU A 405 -18.70 -43.92 -25.51
CA GLU A 405 -17.72 -44.55 -26.40
C GLU A 405 -16.34 -44.57 -25.72
N GLN A 406 -15.68 -45.73 -25.71
CA GLN A 406 -14.36 -45.90 -25.13
C GLN A 406 -13.43 -46.62 -26.11
N LYS A 407 -12.25 -46.03 -26.33
CA LYS A 407 -11.15 -46.62 -27.09
C LYS A 407 -9.92 -46.73 -26.19
N VAL A 408 -9.42 -47.95 -26.02
CA VAL A 408 -8.22 -48.23 -25.21
C VAL A 408 -7.08 -48.63 -26.16
N ALA A 409 -5.90 -48.03 -26.01
CA ALA A 409 -4.74 -48.37 -26.82
C ALA A 409 -4.19 -49.76 -26.47
N ASP A 410 -3.68 -50.48 -27.47
CA ASP A 410 -3.11 -51.83 -27.32
C ASP A 410 -1.93 -51.90 -26.31
N THR A 411 -1.32 -50.76 -26.02
CA THR A 411 -0.22 -50.60 -25.06
C THR A 411 -0.66 -50.63 -23.59
N VAL A 412 -1.96 -50.52 -23.31
CA VAL A 412 -2.51 -50.49 -21.94
C VAL A 412 -2.77 -51.91 -21.44
N LYS A 413 -1.98 -52.36 -20.46
CA LYS A 413 -2.05 -53.73 -19.90
C LYS A 413 -3.22 -53.96 -18.93
N GLU A 414 -3.72 -52.91 -18.28
CA GLU A 414 -4.82 -53.00 -17.32
C GLU A 414 -6.04 -52.21 -17.82
N GLN A 415 -7.17 -52.89 -17.98
CA GLN A 415 -8.41 -52.26 -18.43
C GLN A 415 -8.95 -51.27 -17.38
N PRO A 416 -9.54 -50.14 -17.79
CA PRO A 416 -10.11 -49.16 -16.86
C PRO A 416 -11.22 -49.77 -15.99
N LYS A 417 -11.23 -49.45 -14.68
CA LYS A 417 -12.19 -49.99 -13.71
C LYS A 417 -13.37 -49.05 -13.49
N VAL A 418 -14.59 -49.58 -13.39
CA VAL A 418 -15.81 -48.83 -13.04
C VAL A 418 -16.19 -49.07 -11.57
N THR A 419 -16.37 -48.02 -10.76
CA THR A 419 -16.66 -48.11 -9.30
C THR A 419 -18.06 -47.60 -8.96
N ASN A 420 -19.00 -48.51 -8.60
CA ASN A 420 -20.37 -48.16 -8.18
C ASN A 420 -20.47 -48.02 -6.64
N THR A 421 -21.09 -46.96 -6.10
CA THR A 421 -21.42 -46.82 -4.67
C THR A 421 -22.94 -46.71 -4.45
N SER A 422 -23.48 -47.62 -3.64
CA SER A 422 -24.88 -47.65 -3.17
C SER A 422 -24.96 -47.17 -1.70
N SER A 423 -25.99 -46.38 -1.36
CA SER A 423 -26.24 -45.89 0.01
C SER A 423 -27.14 -46.86 0.80
N GLY A 424 -26.65 -47.39 1.93
CA GLY A 424 -27.42 -48.09 2.97
C GLY A 424 -27.46 -47.27 4.27
N GLY A 425 -28.61 -47.30 4.97
CA GLY A 425 -28.97 -46.35 6.04
C GLY A 425 -28.62 -46.70 7.50
N GLY A 426 -29.13 -45.85 8.42
CA GLY A 426 -29.30 -46.12 9.86
C GLY A 426 -29.11 -44.93 10.83
N GLY A 427 -30.21 -44.34 11.33
CA GLY A 427 -30.49 -44.13 12.77
C GLY A 427 -29.97 -42.91 13.59
N SER A 428 -30.86 -41.91 13.80
CA SER A 428 -31.27 -41.23 15.07
C SER A 428 -30.26 -40.52 16.02
N SER A 429 -30.45 -39.20 16.26
CA SER A 429 -30.99 -38.63 17.53
C SER A 429 -31.25 -37.10 17.44
N SER A 430 -32.00 -36.58 18.43
CA SER A 430 -32.86 -35.39 18.43
C SER A 430 -32.30 -34.12 19.09
N GLY A 431 -32.80 -32.94 18.68
CA GLY A 431 -32.83 -31.71 19.50
C GLY A 431 -33.27 -30.48 18.70
N GLY A 432 -34.44 -29.90 19.00
CA GLY A 432 -35.05 -28.80 18.23
C GLY A 432 -34.84 -27.40 18.80
N SER A 433 -34.94 -26.39 17.93
CA SER A 433 -35.27 -25.00 18.25
C SER A 433 -35.91 -24.32 17.03
N GLY A 434 -36.85 -23.40 17.27
CA GLY A 434 -37.88 -22.95 16.34
C GLY A 434 -37.38 -22.16 15.13
N GLY A 435 -37.83 -22.59 13.95
CA GLY A 435 -37.82 -21.82 12.71
C GLY A 435 -39.24 -21.72 12.17
N SER A 436 -39.52 -20.63 11.44
CA SER A 436 -40.74 -20.42 10.65
C SER A 436 -41.16 -21.72 9.95
N PRO A 437 -42.46 -22.09 9.93
CA PRO A 437 -42.87 -23.42 9.47
C PRO A 437 -42.35 -23.64 8.05
N THR A 438 -41.51 -24.66 7.91
CA THR A 438 -41.10 -25.18 6.61
C THR A 438 -42.37 -25.54 5.82
N PRO A 439 -42.55 -25.03 4.59
CA PRO A 439 -43.78 -25.23 3.85
C PRO A 439 -44.02 -26.73 3.64
N ASP A 440 -45.17 -27.23 4.10
CA ASP A 440 -45.59 -28.62 3.86
C ASP A 440 -45.94 -28.78 2.37
N PRO A 441 -45.16 -29.56 1.59
CA PRO A 441 -45.44 -29.73 0.15
C PRO A 441 -46.82 -30.34 -0.11
N ALA A 442 -47.40 -31.06 0.86
CA ALA A 442 -48.72 -31.65 0.76
C ALA A 442 -49.88 -30.64 0.93
N LYS A 443 -49.60 -29.41 1.39
CA LYS A 443 -50.59 -28.34 1.61
C LYS A 443 -50.35 -27.09 0.77
N ALA A 444 -49.51 -27.18 -0.27
CA ALA A 444 -49.19 -26.02 -1.10
C ALA A 444 -50.40 -25.53 -1.93
N PRO A 445 -50.57 -24.21 -2.10
CA PRO A 445 -51.63 -23.64 -2.93
C PRO A 445 -51.39 -24.01 -4.41
N THR A 446 -52.46 -24.37 -5.13
CA THR A 446 -52.40 -24.76 -6.55
C THR A 446 -52.80 -23.62 -7.48
N ILE A 447 -52.22 -23.56 -8.68
CA ILE A 447 -52.68 -22.65 -9.74
C ILE A 447 -53.94 -23.26 -10.36
N THR A 448 -55.07 -22.58 -10.21
CA THR A 448 -56.38 -23.09 -10.66
C THR A 448 -56.71 -22.65 -12.09
N LYS A 449 -56.24 -21.48 -12.50
CA LYS A 449 -56.51 -20.88 -13.81
C LYS A 449 -55.47 -19.83 -14.15
N VAL A 450 -55.10 -19.73 -15.42
CA VAL A 450 -54.36 -18.59 -15.96
C VAL A 450 -55.17 -17.96 -17.09
N GLU A 451 -55.39 -16.66 -17.02
CA GLU A 451 -56.01 -15.86 -18.07
C GLU A 451 -54.95 -14.92 -18.65
N THR A 452 -54.96 -14.73 -19.97
CA THR A 452 -54.10 -13.73 -20.60
C THR A 452 -54.92 -12.85 -21.54
N THR A 453 -54.58 -11.56 -21.54
CA THR A 453 -54.99 -10.59 -22.56
C THR A 453 -53.78 -10.19 -23.38
N GLN A 454 -53.95 -9.23 -24.30
CA GLN A 454 -52.83 -8.68 -25.07
C GLN A 454 -51.72 -8.10 -24.18
N ASP A 455 -52.06 -7.59 -22.98
CA ASP A 455 -51.16 -6.80 -22.15
C ASP A 455 -50.97 -7.31 -20.72
N GLU A 456 -51.77 -8.29 -20.28
CA GLU A 456 -51.84 -8.73 -18.87
C GLU A 456 -51.93 -10.25 -18.74
N ILE A 457 -51.36 -10.77 -17.65
CA ILE A 457 -51.50 -12.16 -17.21
C ILE A 457 -52.22 -12.15 -15.85
N THR A 458 -53.33 -12.86 -15.73
CA THR A 458 -54.02 -13.07 -14.45
C THR A 458 -53.85 -14.52 -14.02
N VAL A 459 -53.23 -14.73 -12.86
CA VAL A 459 -53.00 -16.07 -12.28
C VAL A 459 -53.94 -16.25 -11.10
N HIS A 460 -54.72 -17.32 -11.09
CA HIS A 460 -55.64 -17.66 -10.02
C HIS A 460 -55.08 -18.81 -9.18
N PHE A 461 -55.16 -18.68 -7.85
CA PHE A 461 -54.66 -19.65 -6.88
C PHE A 461 -55.82 -20.33 -6.15
N SER A 462 -55.63 -21.56 -5.65
CA SER A 462 -56.65 -22.30 -4.89
C SER A 462 -56.83 -21.81 -3.45
N GLU A 463 -55.92 -20.97 -2.97
CA GLU A 463 -55.97 -20.35 -1.65
C GLU A 463 -55.92 -18.83 -1.74
N GLU A 464 -56.25 -18.17 -0.63
CA GLU A 464 -56.24 -16.72 -0.51
C GLU A 464 -54.81 -16.18 -0.36
N ILE A 465 -54.46 -15.16 -1.14
CA ILE A 465 -53.19 -14.44 -1.04
C ILE A 465 -53.25 -13.55 0.21
N LYS A 466 -52.38 -13.78 1.19
CA LYS A 466 -52.32 -12.98 2.44
C LYS A 466 -51.49 -11.71 2.29
N LYS A 467 -50.36 -11.81 1.58
CA LYS A 467 -49.42 -10.70 1.39
C LYS A 467 -48.60 -10.93 0.13
N ILE A 468 -48.17 -9.86 -0.52
CA ILE A 468 -47.18 -9.90 -1.60
C ILE A 468 -45.97 -9.13 -1.09
N GLU A 469 -44.86 -9.82 -0.88
CA GLU A 469 -43.63 -9.20 -0.36
C GLU A 469 -42.77 -8.63 -1.49
N SER A 470 -42.83 -9.27 -2.67
CA SER A 470 -42.28 -8.77 -3.93
C SER A 470 -43.03 -9.44 -5.09
N PRO A 471 -42.90 -8.96 -6.35
CA PRO A 471 -43.56 -9.60 -7.50
C PRO A 471 -43.27 -11.11 -7.65
N ASN A 472 -42.14 -11.58 -7.09
CA ASN A 472 -41.71 -12.98 -7.15
C ASN A 472 -41.92 -13.75 -5.84
N LEU A 473 -42.44 -13.14 -4.76
CA LEU A 473 -42.61 -13.76 -3.44
C LEU A 473 -44.00 -13.48 -2.87
N ILE A 474 -44.82 -14.53 -2.75
CA ILE A 474 -46.24 -14.45 -2.38
C ILE A 474 -46.49 -15.27 -1.11
N GLU A 475 -47.17 -14.68 -0.13
CA GLU A 475 -47.52 -15.31 1.15
C GLU A 475 -48.94 -15.87 1.13
N PHE A 476 -49.07 -17.14 1.51
CA PHE A 476 -50.34 -17.86 1.71
C PHE A 476 -50.42 -18.37 3.16
N ALA A 477 -51.55 -18.94 3.55
CA ALA A 477 -51.73 -19.48 4.91
C ALA A 477 -50.75 -20.61 5.26
N ALA A 478 -50.24 -21.34 4.25
CA ALA A 478 -49.27 -22.42 4.40
C ALA A 478 -47.79 -21.97 4.35
N GLY A 479 -47.51 -20.67 4.13
CA GLY A 479 -46.16 -20.09 4.07
C GLY A 479 -45.92 -19.21 2.84
N SER A 480 -44.68 -18.72 2.70
CA SER A 480 -44.24 -17.92 1.55
C SER A 480 -43.72 -18.82 0.43
N TYR A 481 -44.15 -18.53 -0.79
CA TYR A 481 -43.77 -19.27 -1.99
C TYR A 481 -43.24 -18.32 -3.06
N LYS A 482 -42.18 -18.76 -3.74
CA LYS A 482 -41.63 -18.01 -4.86
C LYS A 482 -42.40 -18.35 -6.14
N PHE A 483 -42.87 -17.34 -6.86
CA PHE A 483 -43.59 -17.51 -8.13
C PHE A 483 -42.68 -17.10 -9.29
N ASP A 484 -42.54 -17.96 -10.29
CA ASP A 484 -41.68 -17.72 -11.46
C ASP A 484 -42.30 -18.32 -12.75
N ILE A 485 -41.94 -17.74 -13.90
CA ILE A 485 -42.47 -18.11 -15.23
C ILE A 485 -41.33 -18.64 -16.10
N TYR A 486 -41.41 -19.91 -16.53
CA TYR A 486 -40.38 -20.58 -17.32
C TYR A 486 -40.83 -20.86 -18.76
N GLN A 487 -39.91 -20.81 -19.71
CA GLN A 487 -40.16 -21.23 -21.09
C GLN A 487 -40.03 -22.76 -21.23
N LYS A 488 -40.90 -23.40 -22.02
CA LYS A 488 -40.73 -24.82 -22.39
C LYS A 488 -39.58 -24.99 -23.42
N PRO A 489 -38.71 -26.01 -23.28
CA PRO A 489 -37.68 -26.32 -24.28
C PRO A 489 -38.28 -26.78 -25.63
N GLY A 490 -37.79 -26.26 -26.76
CA GLY A 490 -38.08 -26.80 -28.11
C GLY A 490 -38.80 -25.91 -29.13
N ILE A 491 -38.93 -24.60 -28.91
CA ILE A 491 -39.56 -23.66 -29.86
C ILE A 491 -38.54 -22.61 -30.33
N ALA A 492 -38.53 -22.28 -31.63
CA ALA A 492 -37.47 -21.55 -32.32
C ALA A 492 -37.37 -20.03 -32.03
N THR A 493 -38.30 -19.44 -31.29
CA THR A 493 -38.28 -18.01 -30.92
C THR A 493 -37.84 -17.84 -29.47
N GLN A 494 -36.61 -17.37 -29.28
CA GLN A 494 -36.07 -16.95 -27.99
C GLN A 494 -36.78 -15.68 -27.52
N ILE A 495 -37.46 -15.75 -26.37
CA ILE A 495 -38.04 -14.58 -25.70
C ILE A 495 -37.58 -14.64 -24.23
N PRO A 496 -36.60 -13.83 -23.79
CA PRO A 496 -36.06 -13.89 -22.44
C PRO A 496 -37.10 -13.43 -21.39
N LEU A 497 -37.54 -14.31 -20.48
CA LEU A 497 -38.57 -14.04 -19.47
C LEU A 497 -37.95 -13.59 -18.14
N LYS A 498 -37.76 -12.28 -17.94
CA LYS A 498 -37.48 -11.70 -16.60
C LYS A 498 -38.17 -10.35 -16.45
N ASN A 499 -38.72 -10.10 -15.26
CA ASN A 499 -39.37 -8.85 -14.80
C ASN A 499 -40.85 -8.66 -15.19
N TYR A 500 -41.73 -9.09 -14.29
CA TYR A 500 -43.17 -8.78 -14.29
C TYR A 500 -43.50 -7.86 -13.10
N GLY A 501 -44.32 -6.84 -13.32
CA GLY A 501 -44.87 -5.97 -12.27
C GLY A 501 -46.31 -6.34 -11.92
N VAL A 502 -46.69 -6.16 -10.65
CA VAL A 502 -48.07 -6.38 -10.18
C VAL A 502 -48.90 -5.14 -10.47
N VAL A 503 -49.96 -5.28 -11.25
CA VAL A 503 -50.88 -4.18 -11.60
C VAL A 503 -52.25 -4.31 -10.93
N GLY A 504 -52.53 -5.43 -10.27
CA GLY A 504 -53.75 -5.65 -9.52
C GLY A 504 -53.77 -6.99 -8.79
N GLN A 505 -54.56 -7.07 -7.72
CA GLN A 505 -54.72 -8.27 -6.89
C GLN A 505 -56.19 -8.42 -6.48
N THR A 506 -56.67 -9.66 -6.42
CA THR A 506 -57.88 -10.04 -5.67
C THR A 506 -57.52 -11.04 -4.58
N ALA A 507 -58.49 -11.43 -3.74
CA ALA A 507 -58.28 -12.43 -2.70
C ALA A 507 -57.60 -13.72 -3.22
N ASN A 508 -57.87 -14.14 -4.45
CA ASN A 508 -57.36 -15.40 -5.01
C ASN A 508 -56.69 -15.25 -6.38
N SER A 509 -56.34 -14.04 -6.80
CA SER A 509 -55.70 -13.84 -8.11
C SER A 509 -54.70 -12.69 -8.12
N LEU A 510 -53.66 -12.85 -8.94
CA LEU A 510 -52.63 -11.86 -9.19
C LEU A 510 -52.66 -11.41 -10.66
N LYS A 511 -52.68 -10.10 -10.89
CA LYS A 511 -52.66 -9.49 -12.22
C LYS A 511 -51.27 -8.90 -12.48
N LEU A 512 -50.61 -9.43 -13.49
CA LEU A 512 -49.22 -9.16 -13.84
C LEU A 512 -49.12 -8.50 -15.21
N VAL A 513 -48.14 -7.60 -15.34
CA VAL A 513 -47.74 -6.98 -16.60
C VAL A 513 -46.25 -7.17 -16.78
N ARG A 514 -45.84 -7.51 -18.01
CA ARG A 514 -44.43 -7.67 -18.35
C ARG A 514 -43.75 -6.31 -18.55
N LEU A 515 -42.56 -6.14 -17.98
CA LEU A 515 -41.86 -4.85 -17.98
C LEU A 515 -40.92 -4.64 -19.19
N ASP A 516 -40.61 -5.69 -19.96
CA ASP A 516 -39.42 -5.70 -20.84
C ASP A 516 -39.62 -6.07 -22.32
N ILE A 517 -40.79 -6.53 -22.81
CA ILE A 517 -40.92 -7.04 -24.21
C ILE A 517 -42.09 -6.50 -25.03
N TRP A 518 -41.81 -6.23 -26.31
CA TRP A 518 -42.75 -5.98 -27.40
C TRP A 518 -43.27 -7.28 -28.04
N GLY A 519 -44.59 -7.52 -28.03
CA GLY A 519 -45.23 -8.59 -28.82
C GLY A 519 -46.51 -9.19 -28.21
N ASP A 520 -47.32 -9.83 -29.06
CA ASP A 520 -48.59 -10.48 -28.72
C ASP A 520 -48.38 -11.64 -27.72
N LEU A 521 -48.80 -11.43 -26.46
CA LEU A 521 -48.67 -12.40 -25.36
C LEU A 521 -49.51 -13.67 -25.57
N SER A 522 -50.43 -13.69 -26.55
CA SER A 522 -51.29 -14.85 -26.83
C SER A 522 -50.56 -16.06 -27.44
N ALA A 523 -49.28 -15.93 -27.80
CA ALA A 523 -48.44 -17.00 -28.36
C ALA A 523 -47.47 -17.67 -27.35
N ILE A 524 -47.55 -17.33 -26.07
CA ILE A 524 -46.58 -17.76 -25.05
C ILE A 524 -46.86 -19.20 -24.59
N ASN A 525 -45.92 -20.11 -24.89
CA ASN A 525 -45.92 -21.48 -24.34
C ASN A 525 -44.96 -21.58 -23.14
N CYS A 526 -45.47 -21.26 -21.95
CA CYS A 526 -44.73 -21.23 -20.68
C CYS A 526 -45.27 -22.22 -19.64
N ASP A 527 -44.40 -22.56 -18.69
CA ASP A 527 -44.73 -23.21 -17.44
C ASP A 527 -44.77 -22.14 -16.33
N PHE A 528 -45.87 -22.08 -15.59
CA PHE A 528 -45.96 -21.26 -14.37
C PHE A 528 -45.59 -22.13 -13.17
N ARG A 529 -44.59 -21.72 -12.38
CA ARG A 529 -44.02 -22.53 -11.30
C ARG A 529 -44.06 -21.81 -9.95
N LEU A 530 -44.39 -22.59 -8.91
CA LEU A 530 -44.28 -22.21 -7.50
C LEU A 530 -43.17 -23.03 -6.84
N PHE A 531 -42.29 -22.36 -6.10
CA PHE A 531 -41.21 -22.97 -5.32
C PHE A 531 -41.45 -22.78 -3.82
N THR A 532 -40.94 -23.71 -3.02
CA THR A 532 -40.73 -23.50 -1.59
C THR A 532 -39.81 -22.28 -1.36
N GLY A 533 -39.95 -21.58 -0.24
CA GLY A 533 -39.20 -20.34 0.05
C GLY A 533 -37.66 -20.45 0.04
N ASP A 534 -37.10 -21.66 0.00
CA ASP A 534 -35.67 -21.97 -0.14
C ASP A 534 -35.19 -22.10 -1.60
N GLY A 535 -36.10 -22.17 -2.58
CA GLY A 535 -35.80 -22.23 -4.00
C GLY A 535 -35.33 -23.59 -4.54
N GLU A 536 -35.29 -24.65 -3.71
CA GLU A 536 -34.72 -25.95 -4.11
C GLU A 536 -35.73 -26.94 -4.71
N ASN A 537 -37.04 -26.81 -4.40
CA ASN A 537 -38.06 -27.78 -4.84
C ASN A 537 -39.17 -27.12 -5.70
N ILE A 538 -39.38 -27.65 -6.92
CA ILE A 538 -40.53 -27.32 -7.77
C ILE A 538 -41.76 -28.03 -7.21
N ILE A 539 -42.77 -27.28 -6.77
CA ILE A 539 -43.97 -27.88 -6.19
C ILE A 539 -45.08 -28.07 -7.24
N ILE A 540 -45.27 -27.10 -8.14
CA ILE A 540 -46.43 -27.09 -9.06
C ILE A 540 -46.06 -26.53 -10.44
N ILE A 541 -46.63 -27.13 -11.48
CA ILE A 541 -46.53 -26.70 -12.89
C ILE A 541 -47.94 -26.53 -13.43
N ALA A 542 -48.31 -25.31 -13.85
CA ALA A 542 -49.44 -25.11 -14.77
C ALA A 542 -48.89 -24.97 -16.19
N GLN A 543 -49.33 -25.84 -17.12
CA GLN A 543 -48.85 -25.84 -18.51
C GLN A 543 -49.77 -24.99 -19.40
N SER A 544 -49.19 -24.19 -20.29
CA SER A 544 -49.97 -23.32 -21.19
C SER A 544 -50.93 -24.07 -22.14
N GLU A 545 -50.66 -25.35 -22.44
CA GLU A 545 -51.47 -26.18 -23.36
C GLU A 545 -52.89 -26.45 -22.84
N ASP A 546 -53.13 -26.25 -21.54
CA ASP A 546 -54.45 -26.45 -20.91
C ASP A 546 -55.40 -25.25 -21.11
N PHE A 547 -54.92 -24.12 -21.66
CA PHE A 547 -55.70 -22.88 -21.75
C PHE A 547 -55.60 -22.25 -23.16
N LYS A 548 -56.73 -22.15 -23.87
CA LYS A 548 -56.76 -21.64 -25.27
C LYS A 548 -56.64 -20.11 -25.32
N PHE A 549 -55.66 -19.59 -26.06
CA PHE A 549 -55.43 -18.16 -26.27
C PHE A 549 -56.01 -17.65 -27.60
N LYS A 550 -56.48 -16.40 -27.66
CA LYS A 550 -56.95 -15.72 -28.88
C LYS A 550 -56.01 -14.56 -29.23
N ALA A 551 -55.45 -14.57 -30.43
CA ALA A 551 -54.62 -13.49 -30.97
C ALA A 551 -55.46 -12.30 -31.47
N PHE A 552 -54.93 -11.08 -31.33
CA PHE A 552 -55.51 -9.83 -31.84
C PHE A 552 -54.45 -8.99 -32.57
N ALA A 553 -54.86 -8.29 -33.62
CA ALA A 553 -53.99 -7.49 -34.50
C ALA A 553 -54.36 -5.99 -34.46
N GLY A 554 -53.38 -5.11 -34.21
CA GLY A 554 -53.56 -3.64 -34.37
C GLY A 554 -52.34 -2.75 -34.05
N ALA A 555 -51.95 -1.93 -35.05
CA ALA A 555 -51.13 -0.68 -35.17
C ALA A 555 -49.90 -0.35 -34.26
N LYS A 556 -48.88 0.34 -34.83
CA LYS A 556 -47.55 0.63 -34.25
C LYS A 556 -47.16 2.13 -34.29
N ALA A 557 -46.74 2.73 -33.17
CA ALA A 557 -46.08 4.05 -33.03
C ALA A 557 -45.02 4.01 -31.89
N GLU A 558 -43.92 4.78 -31.94
CA GLU A 558 -42.75 4.68 -31.03
C GLU A 558 -42.41 6.04 -30.33
N VAL A 559 -41.84 6.01 -29.12
CA VAL A 559 -41.38 7.22 -28.38
C VAL A 559 -39.88 7.41 -28.61
N GLU A 560 -39.48 8.56 -29.15
CA GLU A 560 -38.11 8.76 -29.65
C GLU A 560 -37.17 9.42 -28.63
N THR A 561 -37.59 10.48 -27.92
CA THR A 561 -36.68 11.28 -27.05
C THR A 561 -37.30 11.63 -25.69
N ILE A 562 -36.48 11.54 -24.64
CA ILE A 562 -36.79 11.99 -23.28
C ILE A 562 -35.65 12.91 -22.83
N ILE A 563 -35.98 14.12 -22.37
CA ILE A 563 -35.02 15.10 -21.84
C ILE A 563 -35.24 15.23 -20.33
N ILE A 564 -34.16 15.32 -19.56
CA ILE A 564 -34.17 15.21 -18.11
C ILE A 564 -33.55 16.45 -17.48
N GLU A 565 -34.30 17.11 -16.59
CA GLU A 565 -33.86 18.25 -15.80
C GLU A 565 -34.16 18.03 -14.30
N PRO A 566 -33.50 18.76 -13.38
CA PRO A 566 -33.81 18.66 -11.96
C PRO A 566 -35.29 19.00 -11.72
N ASN A 567 -36.05 18.02 -11.23
CA ASN A 567 -37.49 18.08 -10.90
C ASN A 567 -38.48 17.98 -12.08
N GLU A 568 -38.02 17.86 -13.33
CA GLU A 568 -38.89 17.86 -14.52
C GLU A 568 -38.40 16.87 -15.60
N MET A 569 -39.35 16.28 -16.33
CA MET A 569 -39.07 15.37 -17.43
C MET A 569 -39.88 15.76 -18.67
N PHE A 570 -39.21 15.83 -19.83
CA PHE A 570 -39.85 16.17 -21.10
C PHE A 570 -39.90 14.96 -22.04
N ILE A 571 -41.02 14.76 -22.72
CA ILE A 571 -41.23 13.62 -23.63
C ILE A 571 -41.67 14.11 -25.01
N SER A 572 -41.01 13.60 -26.04
CA SER A 572 -41.36 13.77 -27.46
C SER A 572 -41.85 12.45 -28.08
N VAL A 573 -42.85 12.51 -28.97
CA VAL A 573 -43.49 11.32 -29.60
C VAL A 573 -43.56 11.51 -31.12
N GLU A 574 -43.14 10.51 -31.90
CA GLU A 574 -43.13 10.55 -33.37
C GLU A 574 -43.59 9.21 -34.01
N ASP A 575 -44.09 9.22 -35.25
CA ASP A 575 -44.49 8.00 -36.00
C ASP A 575 -43.37 7.54 -36.97
N LYS A 576 -43.35 6.25 -37.35
CA LYS A 576 -42.38 5.56 -38.22
C LYS A 576 -42.18 6.15 -39.61
N THR A 577 -42.96 7.16 -40.01
CA THR A 577 -42.88 7.78 -41.33
C THR A 577 -41.95 9.00 -41.36
N GLY A 578 -41.54 9.54 -40.21
CA GLY A 578 -40.74 10.78 -40.15
C GLY A 578 -41.47 12.03 -40.71
N GLU A 579 -42.78 11.91 -40.99
CA GLU A 579 -43.66 13.04 -41.27
C GLU A 579 -44.52 13.27 -40.02
N GLY A 580 -44.30 14.41 -39.34
CA GLY A 580 -44.95 14.74 -38.08
C GLY A 580 -46.48 14.83 -38.20
N HIS A 581 -47.17 13.74 -37.87
CA HIS A 581 -48.60 13.76 -37.59
C HIS A 581 -48.83 14.11 -36.11
N LEU A 582 -49.69 15.11 -35.88
CA LEU A 582 -50.02 15.64 -34.57
C LEU A 582 -50.86 14.63 -33.75
N ILE A 583 -50.27 14.01 -32.73
CA ILE A 583 -51.05 13.24 -31.73
C ILE A 583 -51.63 14.24 -30.71
N THR A 584 -52.87 14.68 -30.95
CA THR A 584 -53.57 15.60 -30.05
C THR A 584 -54.44 14.87 -29.03
N GLY A 585 -54.58 15.44 -27.84
CA GLY A 585 -55.52 14.96 -26.81
C GLY A 585 -54.99 13.82 -25.96
N LEU A 586 -53.66 13.76 -25.74
CA LEU A 586 -53.08 12.91 -24.71
C LEU A 586 -53.33 13.49 -23.32
N THR A 587 -53.58 12.62 -22.36
CA THR A 587 -53.96 12.93 -20.99
C THR A 587 -53.15 12.06 -20.02
N LYS A 588 -53.12 12.40 -18.72
CA LYS A 588 -52.43 11.60 -17.69
C LYS A 588 -52.81 10.11 -17.74
N THR A 589 -54.05 9.77 -18.10
CA THR A 589 -54.52 8.38 -18.18
C THR A 589 -53.94 7.60 -19.35
N ASP A 590 -53.32 8.28 -20.32
CA ASP A 590 -52.65 7.65 -21.45
C ASP A 590 -51.21 7.21 -21.11
N PHE A 591 -50.73 7.45 -19.88
CA PHE A 591 -49.39 7.07 -19.43
C PHE A 591 -49.41 6.41 -18.03
N TYR A 592 -48.46 5.51 -17.81
CA TYR A 592 -48.10 4.99 -16.50
C TYR A 592 -46.63 5.27 -16.24
N LEU A 593 -46.32 5.79 -15.05
CA LEU A 593 -44.96 5.98 -14.58
C LEU A 593 -44.70 5.00 -13.44
N PHE A 594 -43.55 4.33 -13.46
CA PHE A 594 -43.12 3.40 -12.42
C PHE A 594 -41.74 3.79 -11.90
N ASP A 595 -41.49 3.57 -10.62
CA ASP A 595 -40.15 3.70 -10.03
C ASP A 595 -39.28 2.45 -10.32
N ALA A 596 -38.02 2.49 -9.89
CA ALA A 596 -37.05 1.41 -10.02
C ALA A 596 -37.52 0.07 -9.41
N ASN A 597 -38.43 0.12 -8.44
CA ASN A 597 -38.97 -1.03 -7.73
C ASN A 597 -40.28 -1.56 -8.36
N GLY A 598 -40.75 -0.94 -9.46
CA GLY A 598 -41.97 -1.32 -10.16
C GLY A 598 -43.25 -0.78 -9.52
N ASN A 599 -43.17 0.14 -8.55
CA ASN A 599 -44.33 0.80 -7.98
C ASN A 599 -44.82 1.90 -8.90
N LYS A 600 -46.14 2.05 -9.01
CA LYS A 600 -46.75 3.12 -9.82
C LYS A 600 -46.57 4.48 -9.12
N VAL A 601 -46.03 5.45 -9.85
CA VAL A 601 -45.77 6.82 -9.38
C VAL A 601 -46.84 7.77 -9.89
N ASP A 602 -47.34 8.64 -9.01
CA ASP A 602 -48.31 9.67 -9.37
C ASP A 602 -47.62 10.93 -9.91
N PHE A 603 -48.07 11.39 -11.08
CA PHE A 603 -47.50 12.55 -11.78
C PHE A 603 -48.57 13.49 -12.34
N ASN A 604 -48.17 14.68 -12.77
CA ASN A 604 -48.96 15.62 -13.57
C ASN A 604 -48.42 15.67 -15.00
N LEU A 605 -49.31 15.89 -15.98
CA LEU A 605 -48.97 16.04 -17.39
C LEU A 605 -49.43 17.40 -17.88
N LYS A 606 -48.52 18.20 -18.43
CA LYS A 606 -48.81 19.50 -19.05
C LYS A 606 -48.27 19.51 -20.48
N LYS A 607 -49.11 19.91 -21.44
CA LYS A 607 -48.67 20.09 -22.83
C LYS A 607 -47.71 21.29 -22.90
N GLY A 608 -46.57 21.12 -23.59
CA GLY A 608 -45.67 22.22 -23.94
C GLY A 608 -46.47 23.36 -24.57
N SER A 609 -46.31 24.56 -24.03
CA SER A 609 -46.99 25.77 -24.50
C SER A 609 -46.04 26.60 -25.34
N GLU A 610 -46.54 27.35 -26.33
CA GLU A 610 -45.78 28.39 -27.08
C GLU A 610 -45.02 29.41 -26.19
N VAL A 611 -45.29 29.42 -24.88
CA VAL A 611 -44.70 30.35 -23.89
C VAL A 611 -43.33 29.90 -23.39
N ASP A 612 -42.97 28.61 -23.53
CA ASP A 612 -41.61 28.14 -23.24
C ASP A 612 -40.84 28.05 -24.57
N PRO A 613 -39.96 29.03 -24.86
CA PRO A 613 -39.29 29.12 -26.16
C PRO A 613 -38.27 27.99 -26.40
N TYR A 614 -37.97 27.16 -25.39
CA TYR A 614 -37.04 26.05 -25.49
C TYR A 614 -37.72 24.70 -25.76
N LEU A 615 -39.05 24.61 -25.62
CA LEU A 615 -39.81 23.39 -25.82
C LEU A 615 -40.61 23.44 -27.13
N PRO A 616 -40.43 22.46 -28.04
CA PRO A 616 -41.26 22.35 -29.24
C PRO A 616 -42.75 22.12 -28.92
N ASP A 617 -43.65 22.55 -29.82
CA ASP A 617 -45.13 22.44 -29.68
C ASP A 617 -45.69 21.02 -29.47
N HIS A 618 -44.84 20.00 -29.59
CA HIS A 618 -45.15 18.58 -29.51
C HIS A 618 -44.54 17.87 -28.28
N GLU A 619 -43.77 18.56 -27.45
CA GLU A 619 -43.24 18.00 -26.19
C GLU A 619 -44.21 18.19 -25.02
N TYR A 620 -44.25 17.21 -24.12
CA TYR A 620 -45.05 17.25 -22.89
C TYR A 620 -44.14 17.25 -21.66
N GLN A 621 -44.50 18.06 -20.66
CA GLN A 621 -43.81 18.16 -19.38
C GLN A 621 -44.50 17.27 -18.34
N ILE A 622 -43.71 16.44 -17.66
CA ILE A 622 -44.12 15.63 -16.52
C ILE A 622 -43.47 16.16 -15.23
N THR A 623 -44.30 16.35 -14.21
CA THR A 623 -43.87 16.73 -12.86
C THR A 623 -44.42 15.74 -11.83
N ALA A 624 -43.60 15.39 -10.84
CA ALA A 624 -44.06 14.58 -9.71
C ALA A 624 -45.16 15.34 -8.94
N LEU A 625 -46.20 14.64 -8.50
CA LEU A 625 -47.26 15.26 -7.69
C LEU A 625 -46.77 15.58 -6.26
N GLN A 626 -45.79 14.83 -5.76
CA GLN A 626 -45.12 15.02 -4.47
C GLN A 626 -43.67 14.49 -4.57
N GLY A 627 -42.68 15.29 -4.14
CA GLY A 627 -41.25 14.90 -4.12
C GLY A 627 -40.47 15.25 -5.40
N GLU A 628 -39.16 14.99 -5.38
CA GLU A 628 -38.26 15.12 -6.54
C GLU A 628 -38.12 13.75 -7.24
N PHE A 629 -37.90 13.74 -8.57
CA PHE A 629 -37.56 12.50 -9.29
C PHE A 629 -36.13 12.09 -8.94
N ILE A 630 -35.95 11.06 -8.10
CA ILE A 630 -34.64 10.57 -7.65
C ILE A 630 -34.52 9.10 -8.02
N GLY A 631 -33.51 8.75 -8.82
CA GLY A 631 -33.25 7.37 -9.27
C GLY A 631 -33.85 7.03 -10.64
N ASP A 632 -33.98 5.73 -10.91
CA ASP A 632 -34.46 5.20 -12.19
C ASP A 632 -35.99 5.17 -12.27
N TYR A 633 -36.57 5.67 -13.38
CA TYR A 633 -38.00 5.60 -13.64
C TYR A 633 -38.32 4.93 -14.99
N PHE A 634 -39.51 4.35 -15.10
CA PHE A 634 -40.02 3.70 -16.32
C PHE A 634 -41.35 4.30 -16.74
N LEU A 635 -41.41 4.87 -17.95
CA LEU A 635 -42.64 5.42 -18.51
C LEU A 635 -43.25 4.45 -19.54
N ARG A 636 -44.56 4.19 -19.44
CA ARG A 636 -45.34 3.33 -20.36
C ARG A 636 -46.57 4.04 -20.93
N PHE A 637 -46.88 3.82 -22.20
CA PHE A 637 -48.13 4.28 -22.85
C PHE A 637 -49.30 3.32 -22.55
N ALA A 638 -50.46 3.86 -22.19
CA ALA A 638 -51.64 3.11 -21.71
C ALA A 638 -52.82 3.09 -22.69
N LYS A 639 -52.76 3.85 -23.79
CA LYS A 639 -53.87 4.04 -24.73
C LYS A 639 -54.00 2.89 -25.73
N GLU A 640 -55.20 2.34 -25.91
CA GLU A 640 -55.50 1.30 -26.91
C GLU A 640 -55.12 1.77 -28.34
N GLY A 641 -54.39 0.92 -29.08
CA GLY A 641 -53.97 1.17 -30.47
C GLY A 641 -52.54 1.72 -30.66
N TYR A 642 -51.77 1.87 -29.58
CA TYR A 642 -50.36 2.31 -29.59
C TYR A 642 -49.43 1.18 -29.12
N GLN A 643 -48.17 1.13 -29.57
CA GLN A 643 -47.22 0.14 -29.03
C GLN A 643 -46.85 0.54 -27.60
N PRO A 644 -46.90 -0.37 -26.63
CA PRO A 644 -46.35 -0.10 -25.31
C PRO A 644 -44.83 0.06 -25.41
N CYS A 645 -44.36 1.31 -25.35
CA CYS A 645 -42.95 1.63 -25.18
C CYS A 645 -42.64 1.75 -23.67
N VAL A 646 -41.57 1.12 -23.20
CA VAL A 646 -41.01 1.34 -21.86
C VAL A 646 -39.62 1.91 -22.05
N LYS A 647 -39.36 3.12 -21.55
CA LYS A 647 -38.04 3.76 -21.62
C LYS A 647 -37.55 4.05 -20.20
N LYS A 648 -36.35 3.55 -19.88
CA LYS A 648 -35.65 3.82 -18.62
C LYS A 648 -35.20 5.29 -18.62
N ILE A 649 -35.45 5.98 -17.52
CA ILE A 649 -35.12 7.40 -17.34
C ILE A 649 -34.15 7.53 -16.17
N GLU A 650 -32.94 8.03 -16.43
CA GLU A 650 -31.87 8.23 -15.43
C GLU A 650 -31.75 9.74 -15.07
N VAL A 651 -32.13 10.13 -13.85
CA VAL A 651 -32.01 11.53 -13.38
C VAL A 651 -30.64 11.78 -12.76
N LYS A 652 -29.87 12.75 -13.29
CA LYS A 652 -28.49 13.09 -12.82
C LYS A 652 -28.46 14.35 -11.93
N ILE A 653 -27.73 14.28 -10.81
CA ILE A 653 -27.44 15.41 -9.90
C ILE A 653 -26.19 16.16 -10.40
N SER A 654 -26.14 17.50 -10.30
CA SER A 654 -24.97 18.29 -10.72
C SER A 654 -23.81 18.21 -9.71
N GLU A 655 -22.58 17.93 -10.18
CA GLU A 655 -21.36 17.79 -9.37
C GLU A 655 -20.26 18.79 -9.82
N THR A 656 -19.48 19.30 -8.87
CA THR A 656 -18.29 20.15 -9.11
C THR A 656 -17.04 19.39 -8.64
N VAL A 657 -16.02 19.27 -9.49
CA VAL A 657 -14.83 18.48 -9.19
C VAL A 657 -13.57 19.36 -9.17
N TYR A 658 -12.78 19.23 -8.12
CA TYR A 658 -11.46 19.86 -7.96
C TYR A 658 -10.38 18.76 -7.95
N ASP A 659 -9.75 18.54 -9.09
CA ASP A 659 -8.79 17.47 -9.36
C ASP A 659 -7.34 17.95 -9.52
N THR A 660 -7.09 19.24 -9.26
CA THR A 660 -5.77 19.86 -9.32
C THR A 660 -5.52 20.67 -8.05
N ALA A 661 -4.31 20.59 -7.50
CA ALA A 661 -3.88 21.38 -6.35
C ALA A 661 -4.10 22.89 -6.59
N GLY A 662 -4.57 23.61 -5.58
CA GLY A 662 -4.85 25.04 -5.71
C GLY A 662 -5.92 25.54 -4.75
N THR A 663 -6.12 26.85 -4.74
CA THR A 663 -7.12 27.52 -3.90
C THR A 663 -8.37 27.85 -4.70
N TYR A 664 -9.53 27.40 -4.22
CA TYR A 664 -10.82 27.53 -4.88
C TYR A 664 -11.83 28.25 -3.98
N GLY A 665 -12.56 29.20 -4.57
CA GLY A 665 -13.48 30.10 -3.88
C GLY A 665 -12.90 31.50 -3.64
N PRO A 666 -13.76 32.48 -3.34
CA PRO A 666 -13.38 33.89 -3.35
C PRO A 666 -12.47 34.24 -2.17
N ASN A 667 -11.59 35.23 -2.35
CA ASN A 667 -10.75 35.74 -1.25
C ASN A 667 -11.57 36.48 -0.17
N GLU A 668 -12.71 37.09 -0.56
CA GLU A 668 -13.67 37.76 0.32
C GLU A 668 -15.11 37.50 -0.15
N GLY A 669 -16.08 37.47 0.78
CA GLY A 669 -17.47 37.11 0.48
C GLY A 669 -17.70 35.59 0.47
N ILE A 670 -18.92 35.14 0.20
CA ILE A 670 -19.28 33.70 0.13
C ILE A 670 -19.79 33.38 -1.28
N GLU A 671 -19.27 32.33 -1.89
CA GLU A 671 -19.75 31.80 -3.18
C GLU A 671 -20.59 30.53 -2.97
N GLU A 672 -21.76 30.46 -3.61
CA GLU A 672 -22.69 29.33 -3.49
C GLU A 672 -22.47 28.29 -4.61
N VAL A 673 -22.33 27.01 -4.24
CA VAL A 673 -22.25 25.87 -5.17
C VAL A 673 -23.50 25.01 -5.05
N LYS A 674 -24.30 24.92 -6.12
CA LYS A 674 -25.67 24.36 -6.12
C LYS A 674 -25.75 22.81 -6.16
N GLY A 675 -24.66 22.11 -5.90
CA GLY A 675 -24.57 20.65 -5.99
C GLY A 675 -23.43 20.05 -5.16
N ASN A 676 -23.07 18.80 -5.42
CA ASN A 676 -21.97 18.14 -4.70
C ASN A 676 -20.62 18.73 -5.12
N VAL A 677 -19.65 18.74 -4.21
CA VAL A 677 -18.26 19.09 -4.47
C VAL A 677 -17.38 17.87 -4.21
N ILE A 678 -16.45 17.58 -5.11
CA ILE A 678 -15.52 16.44 -5.00
C ILE A 678 -14.08 16.95 -5.09
N MET A 679 -13.27 16.66 -4.09
CA MET A 679 -11.83 16.95 -4.05
C MET A 679 -11.07 15.67 -4.39
N LYS A 680 -10.26 15.69 -5.46
CA LYS A 680 -9.53 14.51 -5.97
C LYS A 680 -8.01 14.65 -5.97
N ALA A 681 -7.48 15.78 -5.52
CA ALA A 681 -6.04 16.01 -5.49
C ALA A 681 -5.56 16.49 -4.11
N GLU A 682 -4.33 16.15 -3.78
CA GLU A 682 -3.62 16.77 -2.67
C GLU A 682 -3.36 18.27 -2.92
N GLY A 683 -3.21 19.04 -1.85
CA GLY A 683 -2.97 20.48 -1.92
C GLY A 683 -4.17 21.31 -2.38
N VAL A 684 -5.38 20.73 -2.43
CA VAL A 684 -6.61 21.47 -2.69
C VAL A 684 -7.04 22.24 -1.42
N ILE A 685 -7.24 23.54 -1.59
CA ILE A 685 -7.70 24.46 -0.55
C ILE A 685 -9.06 25.02 -0.98
N LEU A 686 -10.12 24.70 -0.25
CA LEU A 686 -11.42 25.35 -0.44
C LEU A 686 -11.53 26.52 0.52
N GLN A 687 -11.96 27.69 0.04
CA GLN A 687 -12.13 28.87 0.88
C GLN A 687 -13.42 29.63 0.61
N ASN A 688 -14.10 30.04 1.68
CA ASN A 688 -15.30 30.88 1.62
C ASN A 688 -16.41 30.37 0.66
N LEU A 689 -16.62 29.05 0.62
CA LEU A 689 -17.67 28.41 -0.20
C LEU A 689 -18.88 28.03 0.66
N HIS A 690 -20.09 28.12 0.09
CA HIS A 690 -21.31 27.51 0.61
C HIS A 690 -21.81 26.44 -0.36
N ILE A 691 -21.59 25.18 0.01
CA ILE A 691 -21.93 24.01 -0.77
C ILE A 691 -23.33 23.53 -0.37
N LYS A 692 -24.25 23.49 -1.34
CA LYS A 692 -25.64 23.04 -1.15
C LYS A 692 -25.80 21.53 -1.14
N GLY A 693 -24.86 20.80 -1.74
CA GLY A 693 -24.81 19.34 -1.71
C GLY A 693 -23.79 18.78 -0.71
N ASN A 694 -23.32 17.57 -0.99
CA ASN A 694 -22.27 16.91 -0.21
C ASN A 694 -20.88 17.42 -0.60
N LEU A 695 -19.94 17.38 0.34
CA LEU A 695 -18.50 17.56 0.07
C LEU A 695 -17.82 16.20 0.15
N ILE A 696 -17.09 15.78 -0.87
CA ILE A 696 -16.43 14.47 -0.91
C ILE A 696 -14.92 14.70 -1.01
N ILE A 697 -14.17 14.32 0.02
CA ILE A 697 -12.71 14.18 -0.02
C ILE A 697 -12.43 12.77 -0.52
N ALA A 698 -12.16 12.66 -1.81
CA ALA A 698 -12.12 11.39 -2.52
C ALA A 698 -10.80 10.64 -2.27
N GLU A 699 -10.81 9.32 -2.52
CA GLU A 699 -9.66 8.42 -2.31
C GLU A 699 -8.42 8.86 -3.10
N GLU A 700 -8.61 9.54 -4.23
CA GLU A 700 -7.54 10.07 -5.08
C GLU A 700 -6.65 11.11 -4.38
N VAL A 701 -7.10 11.71 -3.28
CA VAL A 701 -6.25 12.54 -2.40
C VAL A 701 -5.12 11.70 -1.77
N GLY A 702 -5.30 10.38 -1.65
CA GLY A 702 -4.29 9.45 -1.16
C GLY A 702 -3.88 9.75 0.28
N SER A 703 -2.58 9.77 0.57
CA SER A 703 -2.05 10.21 1.87
C SER A 703 -1.84 11.72 1.95
N GLY A 704 -2.15 12.47 0.88
CA GLY A 704 -1.92 13.90 0.77
C GLY A 704 -2.86 14.74 1.64
N ASN A 705 -2.59 16.05 1.69
CA ASN A 705 -3.33 16.97 2.55
C ASN A 705 -4.32 17.85 1.79
N VAL A 706 -5.40 18.24 2.47
CA VAL A 706 -6.43 19.17 1.98
C VAL A 706 -6.77 20.18 3.07
N THR A 707 -7.26 21.35 2.68
CA THR A 707 -7.57 22.43 3.62
C THR A 707 -8.92 23.06 3.33
N LEU A 708 -9.75 23.20 4.35
CA LEU A 708 -11.06 23.84 4.29
C LEU A 708 -11.05 25.11 5.15
N ASN A 709 -11.11 26.28 4.50
CA ASN A 709 -11.05 27.59 5.16
C ASN A 709 -12.42 28.28 5.10
N LYS A 710 -13.15 28.33 6.23
CA LYS A 710 -14.48 28.97 6.32
C LYS A 710 -15.49 28.44 5.28
N VAL A 711 -15.53 27.12 5.11
CA VAL A 711 -16.48 26.46 4.20
C VAL A 711 -17.78 26.11 4.94
N THR A 712 -18.91 26.28 4.28
CA THR A 712 -20.22 25.83 4.75
C THR A 712 -20.71 24.69 3.86
N VAL A 713 -21.08 23.56 4.43
CA VAL A 713 -21.64 22.40 3.71
C VAL A 713 -23.02 22.08 4.28
N ASP A 714 -24.07 22.22 3.46
CA ASP A 714 -25.45 21.90 3.85
C ASP A 714 -25.69 20.38 3.87
N GLY A 715 -25.00 19.63 3.00
CA GLY A 715 -25.00 18.16 2.97
C GLY A 715 -23.91 17.52 3.83
N ASP A 716 -23.66 16.22 3.62
CA ASP A 716 -22.64 15.49 4.36
C ASP A 716 -21.24 15.74 3.76
N THR A 717 -20.23 15.77 4.62
CA THR A 717 -18.83 15.72 4.21
C THR A 717 -18.35 14.28 4.30
N ILE A 718 -18.01 13.66 3.17
CA ILE A 718 -17.59 12.26 3.08
C ILE A 718 -16.07 12.23 2.91
N VAL A 719 -15.38 11.47 3.75
CA VAL A 719 -13.92 11.36 3.81
C VAL A 719 -13.51 9.95 3.43
N ARG A 720 -12.82 9.82 2.29
CA ARG A 720 -12.25 8.57 1.77
C ARG A 720 -10.75 8.68 1.45
N GLY A 721 -10.25 9.91 1.33
CA GLY A 721 -8.83 10.21 1.18
C GLY A 721 -8.24 10.95 2.38
N GLY A 722 -6.92 11.02 2.44
CA GLY A 722 -6.13 11.65 3.50
C GLY A 722 -5.21 10.65 4.22
N GLY A 723 -4.00 11.08 4.59
CA GLY A 723 -3.04 10.36 5.44
C GLY A 723 -2.95 10.90 6.88
N GLU A 724 -1.87 10.57 7.58
CA GLU A 724 -1.64 10.97 8.99
C GLU A 724 -1.49 12.50 9.22
N ASN A 725 -1.46 13.34 8.17
CA ASN A 725 -1.28 14.80 8.28
C ASN A 725 -2.29 15.62 7.46
N SER A 726 -3.43 15.04 7.11
CA SER A 726 -4.09 15.37 5.86
C SER A 726 -5.22 16.41 5.90
N ILE A 727 -6.19 16.32 6.80
CA ILE A 727 -7.41 17.15 6.69
C ILE A 727 -7.39 18.28 7.71
N HIS A 728 -7.24 19.51 7.22
CA HIS A 728 -7.23 20.72 8.04
C HIS A 728 -8.52 21.52 7.84
N ILE A 729 -9.29 21.69 8.90
CA ILE A 729 -10.55 22.43 8.91
C ILE A 729 -10.36 23.69 9.76
N ASN A 730 -10.32 24.84 9.10
CA ASN A 730 -10.08 26.15 9.71
C ASN A 730 -11.37 26.99 9.61
N GLY A 731 -12.26 26.81 10.58
CA GLY A 731 -13.57 27.42 10.62
C GLY A 731 -14.56 26.86 9.60
N GLY A 732 -15.82 27.32 9.70
CA GLY A 732 -16.90 26.87 8.82
C GLY A 732 -18.07 26.24 9.57
N GLN A 733 -19.04 25.73 8.80
CA GLN A 733 -20.21 25.03 9.31
C GLN A 733 -20.42 23.74 8.51
N TYR A 734 -20.47 22.61 9.19
CA TYR A 734 -20.62 21.30 8.58
C TYR A 734 -21.88 20.64 9.15
N ASN A 735 -22.57 19.84 8.35
CA ASN A 735 -23.71 19.05 8.84
C ASN A 735 -23.22 17.82 9.60
N LYS A 736 -22.49 16.95 8.90
CA LYS A 736 -21.93 15.71 9.41
C LYS A 736 -20.69 15.34 8.59
N ILE A 737 -19.67 14.79 9.24
CA ILE A 737 -18.48 14.25 8.59
C ILE A 737 -18.53 12.73 8.68
N LYS A 738 -18.70 12.06 7.55
CA LYS A 738 -18.66 10.61 7.43
C LYS A 738 -17.27 10.17 7.01
N ILE A 739 -16.62 9.37 7.84
CA ILE A 739 -15.37 8.70 7.51
C ILE A 739 -15.73 7.30 7.01
N GLU A 740 -15.39 7.04 5.75
CA GLU A 740 -15.53 5.75 5.09
C GLU A 740 -14.13 5.14 4.95
N LYS A 741 -13.98 4.02 4.21
CA LYS A 741 -12.67 3.39 4.04
C LYS A 741 -11.67 4.36 3.46
N THR A 742 -10.60 4.62 4.18
CA THR A 742 -9.52 5.49 3.73
C THR A 742 -8.50 4.69 2.94
N SER A 743 -8.07 5.21 1.79
CA SER A 743 -7.07 4.55 0.93
C SER A 743 -5.72 4.32 1.62
N SER A 744 -5.40 5.13 2.62
CA SER A 744 -4.19 5.07 3.44
C SER A 744 -4.31 4.12 4.64
N GLY A 745 -5.53 3.71 4.98
CA GLY A 745 -5.87 3.05 6.25
C GLY A 745 -5.72 3.95 7.48
N LYS A 746 -5.38 5.23 7.30
CA LYS A 746 -5.15 6.19 8.37
C LYS A 746 -5.49 7.62 7.96
N VAL A 747 -6.36 8.29 8.71
CA VAL A 747 -6.71 9.69 8.45
C VAL A 747 -6.57 10.56 9.69
N ARG A 748 -6.03 11.78 9.53
CA ARG A 748 -5.98 12.79 10.57
C ARG A 748 -6.87 13.98 10.22
N ILE A 749 -7.77 14.35 11.14
CA ILE A 749 -8.62 15.54 11.05
C ILE A 749 -8.21 16.52 12.15
N VAL A 750 -7.75 17.69 11.74
CA VAL A 750 -7.44 18.82 12.61
C VAL A 750 -8.50 19.88 12.43
N ALA A 751 -9.31 20.12 13.46
CA ALA A 751 -10.41 21.08 13.41
C ALA A 751 -10.17 22.25 14.37
N THR A 752 -9.98 23.44 13.80
CA THR A 752 -9.85 24.70 14.55
C THR A 752 -11.05 25.60 14.25
N ASP A 753 -11.76 26.07 15.28
CA ASP A 753 -12.91 27.00 15.18
C ASP A 753 -14.08 26.56 14.27
N ALA A 754 -14.23 25.26 14.00
CA ALA A 754 -15.32 24.70 13.19
C ALA A 754 -16.61 24.43 14.01
N LYS A 755 -17.78 24.53 13.37
CA LYS A 755 -19.09 24.26 13.99
C LYS A 755 -19.83 23.12 13.28
N GLY A 756 -20.65 22.36 14.02
CA GLY A 756 -21.43 21.23 13.47
C GLY A 756 -20.56 19.99 13.20
N MET A 757 -19.63 19.72 14.11
CA MET A 757 -18.64 18.64 13.97
C MET A 757 -19.18 17.33 14.55
N ASP A 758 -20.18 16.76 13.90
CA ASP A 758 -20.62 15.39 14.13
C ASP A 758 -19.84 14.45 13.20
N ILE A 759 -18.98 13.61 13.77
CA ILE A 759 -18.19 12.61 13.04
C ILE A 759 -18.91 11.26 13.12
N ILE A 760 -19.08 10.60 11.98
CA ILE A 760 -19.52 9.21 11.89
C ILE A 760 -18.45 8.40 11.18
N VAL A 761 -17.86 7.44 11.89
CA VAL A 761 -17.01 6.42 11.32
C VAL A 761 -17.91 5.29 10.86
N THR A 762 -18.21 5.27 9.57
CA THR A 762 -19.16 4.33 8.97
C THR A 762 -18.62 2.89 8.97
N GLU A 763 -19.49 1.90 8.79
CA GLU A 763 -19.13 0.48 8.68
C GLU A 763 -18.03 0.19 7.63
N GLU A 764 -17.91 1.03 6.61
CA GLU A 764 -16.89 0.89 5.56
C GLU A 764 -15.46 1.15 6.07
N ALA A 765 -15.29 1.92 7.15
CA ALA A 765 -13.98 2.28 7.70
C ALA A 765 -13.33 1.15 8.54
N ALA A 766 -13.85 -0.08 8.48
CA ALA A 766 -13.36 -1.21 9.26
C ALA A 766 -11.84 -1.42 9.07
N GLY A 767 -11.11 -1.49 10.19
CA GLY A 767 -9.66 -1.64 10.22
C GLY A 767 -8.84 -0.34 10.06
N ASP A 768 -9.47 0.83 9.94
CA ASP A 768 -8.76 2.11 9.81
C ASP A 768 -8.34 2.70 11.17
N ALA A 769 -7.31 3.55 11.14
CA ALA A 769 -6.96 4.40 12.28
C ALA A 769 -7.33 5.86 12.04
N ILE A 770 -8.07 6.47 12.96
CA ILE A 770 -8.54 7.84 12.86
C ILE A 770 -7.87 8.67 13.94
N ILE A 771 -7.21 9.75 13.55
CA ILE A 771 -6.53 10.67 14.46
C ILE A 771 -7.30 11.98 14.48
N LEU A 772 -7.71 12.43 15.66
CA LEU A 772 -8.53 13.62 15.86
C LEU A 772 -7.81 14.64 16.71
N GLU A 773 -7.86 15.90 16.26
CA GLU A 773 -7.38 17.05 17.02
C GLU A 773 -8.37 18.20 16.90
N GLY A 774 -8.77 18.76 18.05
CA GLY A 774 -9.66 19.92 18.11
C GLY A 774 -10.93 19.69 18.94
N SER A 775 -12.00 20.43 18.64
CA SER A 775 -13.27 20.36 19.37
C SER A 775 -14.38 19.71 18.54
N PHE A 776 -15.01 18.66 19.09
CA PHE A 776 -16.02 17.85 18.41
C PHE A 776 -17.33 17.77 19.23
N GLU A 777 -18.47 17.90 18.55
CA GLU A 777 -19.80 17.83 19.19
C GLU A 777 -20.21 16.38 19.43
N SER A 778 -20.06 15.53 18.42
CA SER A 778 -20.22 14.09 18.58
C SER A 778 -19.30 13.29 17.67
N ILE A 779 -18.91 12.09 18.12
CA ILE A 779 -18.21 11.07 17.34
C ILE A 779 -18.98 9.78 17.52
N GLU A 780 -19.40 9.14 16.44
CA GLU A 780 -20.07 7.84 16.44
C GLU A 780 -19.26 6.85 15.60
N VAL A 781 -18.92 5.70 16.18
CA VAL A 781 -18.16 4.62 15.53
C VAL A 781 -19.10 3.47 15.22
N GLU A 782 -19.32 3.20 13.94
CA GLU A 782 -20.20 2.15 13.41
C GLU A 782 -19.42 0.96 12.82
N ALA A 783 -18.11 1.09 12.60
CA ALA A 783 -17.25 0.04 12.03
C ALA A 783 -16.54 -0.84 13.06
N ASP A 784 -16.24 -2.07 12.67
CA ASP A 784 -15.42 -3.02 13.43
C ASP A 784 -13.91 -2.72 13.31
N ASN A 785 -13.15 -3.06 14.36
CA ASN A 785 -11.68 -3.03 14.36
C ASN A 785 -11.06 -1.67 14.03
N VAL A 786 -11.73 -0.56 14.35
CA VAL A 786 -11.22 0.81 14.16
C VAL A 786 -10.37 1.24 15.37
N GLU A 787 -9.28 1.96 15.10
CA GLU A 787 -8.49 2.63 16.14
C GLU A 787 -8.72 4.15 16.11
N VAL A 788 -9.46 4.70 17.08
CA VAL A 788 -9.63 6.15 17.24
C VAL A 788 -8.56 6.69 18.20
N LYS A 789 -7.75 7.65 17.76
CA LYS A 789 -6.71 8.33 18.55
C LYS A 789 -7.00 9.81 18.64
N THR A 790 -6.70 10.41 19.77
CA THR A 790 -6.66 11.87 19.90
C THR A 790 -5.23 12.36 20.04
N GLN A 791 -5.00 13.60 19.60
CA GLN A 791 -3.71 14.30 19.72
C GLN A 791 -3.94 15.76 20.08
N GLY A 792 -2.95 16.38 20.73
CA GLY A 792 -3.06 17.77 21.15
C GLY A 792 -4.28 18.03 22.05
N THR A 793 -4.60 19.31 22.25
CA THR A 793 -5.74 19.70 23.08
C THR A 793 -7.06 19.36 22.36
N THR A 794 -7.65 18.22 22.72
CA THR A 794 -8.86 17.69 22.10
C THR A 794 -10.03 17.66 23.08
N VAL A 795 -11.18 18.19 22.67
CA VAL A 795 -12.42 18.24 23.48
C VAL A 795 -13.53 17.55 22.71
N ILE A 796 -14.13 16.52 23.30
CA ILE A 796 -15.21 15.74 22.69
C ILE A 796 -16.41 15.74 23.62
N LYS A 797 -17.56 16.29 23.20
CA LYS A 797 -18.76 16.29 24.06
C LYS A 797 -19.43 14.91 24.13
N LYS A 798 -19.48 14.19 23.01
CA LYS A 798 -20.05 12.84 22.96
C LYS A 798 -19.21 11.92 22.08
N LEU A 799 -18.77 10.78 22.60
CA LEU A 799 -18.17 9.71 21.81
C LEU A 799 -19.02 8.46 22.00
N LYS A 800 -19.48 7.84 20.92
CA LYS A 800 -20.27 6.60 20.95
C LYS A 800 -19.63 5.53 20.08
N VAL A 801 -19.55 4.31 20.58
CA VAL A 801 -19.32 3.10 19.77
C VAL A 801 -20.64 2.35 19.67
N SER A 802 -21.10 2.09 18.45
CA SER A 802 -22.41 1.49 18.15
C SER A 802 -22.41 -0.03 18.35
N LEU A 803 -23.60 -0.60 18.54
CA LEU A 803 -23.82 -2.02 18.92
C LEU A 803 -23.15 -3.05 17.99
N ASN A 804 -23.01 -2.75 16.71
CA ASN A 804 -22.43 -3.66 15.71
C ASN A 804 -20.96 -3.34 15.38
N ALA A 805 -20.31 -2.49 16.19
CA ALA A 805 -18.94 -2.02 15.97
C ALA A 805 -18.00 -2.69 16.99
N GLU A 806 -17.65 -3.95 16.77
CA GLU A 806 -16.87 -4.76 17.69
C GLU A 806 -15.35 -4.56 17.56
N ASN A 807 -14.64 -4.83 18.66
CA ASN A 807 -13.18 -4.85 18.76
C ASN A 807 -12.51 -3.51 18.42
N ASN A 808 -13.20 -2.41 18.73
CA ASN A 808 -12.68 -1.06 18.56
C ASN A 808 -11.70 -0.68 19.65
N LYS A 809 -10.77 0.22 19.32
CA LYS A 809 -9.77 0.74 20.24
C LYS A 809 -9.80 2.26 20.25
N ILE A 810 -10.01 2.87 21.42
CA ILE A 810 -10.00 4.32 21.62
C ILE A 810 -8.75 4.65 22.43
N THR A 811 -7.87 5.51 21.93
CA THR A 811 -6.65 5.95 22.64
C THR A 811 -6.69 7.46 22.86
N LEU A 812 -6.81 7.87 24.11
CA LEU A 812 -6.97 9.28 24.49
C LEU A 812 -5.62 9.88 24.94
N ASP A 813 -5.17 10.92 24.24
CA ASP A 813 -4.02 11.72 24.67
C ASP A 813 -4.24 12.33 26.06
N SER A 814 -3.14 12.57 26.79
CA SER A 814 -3.14 13.14 28.14
C SER A 814 -3.92 14.46 28.27
N THR A 815 -3.99 15.26 27.20
CA THR A 815 -4.69 16.55 27.18
C THR A 815 -6.12 16.48 26.63
N THR A 816 -6.62 15.27 26.34
CA THR A 816 -7.97 15.05 25.82
C THR A 816 -9.02 15.02 26.93
N THR A 817 -10.17 15.63 26.68
CA THR A 817 -11.36 15.53 27.53
C THR A 817 -12.57 15.00 26.76
N VAL A 818 -13.25 14.00 27.30
CA VAL A 818 -14.50 13.45 26.78
C VAL A 818 -15.62 13.65 27.80
N ASP A 819 -16.68 14.39 27.47
CA ASP A 819 -17.77 14.65 28.43
C ASP A 819 -18.66 13.43 28.62
N ASN A 820 -19.10 12.78 27.54
CA ASN A 820 -19.92 11.57 27.59
C ASN A 820 -19.42 10.50 26.61
N LEU A 821 -19.03 9.34 27.12
CA LEU A 821 -18.57 8.18 26.37
C LEU A 821 -19.63 7.07 26.43
N ILE A 822 -20.14 6.60 25.30
CA ILE A 822 -21.16 5.54 25.21
C ILE A 822 -20.55 4.34 24.49
N LEU A 823 -20.56 3.17 25.11
CA LEU A 823 -19.93 1.95 24.59
C LEU A 823 -20.99 0.86 24.45
N ASP A 824 -21.63 0.78 23.27
CA ASP A 824 -22.65 -0.22 22.95
C ASP A 824 -22.05 -1.52 22.39
N ALA A 825 -20.74 -1.56 22.12
CA ALA A 825 -20.02 -2.74 21.66
C ALA A 825 -18.65 -2.89 22.35
N LYS A 826 -18.05 -4.07 22.23
CA LYS A 826 -16.76 -4.42 22.81
C LYS A 826 -15.68 -3.44 22.38
N THR A 827 -15.13 -2.69 23.34
CA THR A 827 -14.20 -1.59 23.10
C THR A 827 -13.08 -1.55 24.14
N GLU A 828 -11.86 -1.31 23.68
CA GLU A 828 -10.68 -1.06 24.52
C GLU A 828 -10.40 0.45 24.59
N VAL A 829 -10.46 1.05 25.78
CA VAL A 829 -10.19 2.49 25.99
C VAL A 829 -8.85 2.66 26.70
N LYS A 830 -7.89 3.31 26.04
CA LYS A 830 -6.50 3.50 26.47
C LYS A 830 -6.11 4.97 26.60
N GLY A 831 -4.97 5.22 27.23
CA GLY A 831 -4.37 6.53 27.37
C GLY A 831 -4.82 7.33 28.59
N GLN A 832 -4.25 8.52 28.75
CA GLN A 832 -4.30 9.30 29.99
C GLN A 832 -5.32 10.44 29.98
N GLY A 833 -6.09 10.59 28.89
CA GLY A 833 -7.17 11.56 28.78
C GLY A 833 -8.23 11.43 29.87
N THR A 834 -9.04 12.47 30.04
CA THR A 834 -10.08 12.51 31.08
C THR A 834 -11.45 12.23 30.46
N VAL A 835 -12.12 11.18 30.94
CA VAL A 835 -13.52 10.88 30.60
C VAL A 835 -14.39 11.28 31.77
N ALA A 836 -15.29 12.25 31.58
CA ALA A 836 -16.15 12.75 32.65
C ALA A 836 -17.27 11.75 32.99
N LYS A 837 -17.94 11.20 31.99
CA LYS A 837 -18.97 10.17 32.16
C LYS A 837 -18.85 9.07 31.09
N ALA A 838 -18.97 7.81 31.50
CA ALA A 838 -19.06 6.66 30.60
C ALA A 838 -20.34 5.84 30.83
N GLU A 839 -21.08 5.54 29.77
CA GLU A 839 -22.23 4.63 29.71
C GLU A 839 -21.80 3.35 28.98
N VAL A 840 -21.71 2.23 29.70
CA VAL A 840 -21.22 0.95 29.17
C VAL A 840 -22.36 -0.03 29.03
N ASN A 841 -22.66 -0.42 27.78
CA ASN A 841 -23.80 -1.28 27.42
C ASN A 841 -23.37 -2.61 26.77
N ALA A 842 -22.07 -2.89 26.68
CA ALA A 842 -21.51 -4.12 26.14
C ALA A 842 -20.54 -4.82 27.10
N ASP A 843 -20.44 -6.14 26.94
CA ASP A 843 -19.45 -6.97 27.63
C ASP A 843 -18.04 -6.73 27.07
N SER A 844 -17.02 -7.15 27.83
CA SER A 844 -15.61 -7.07 27.45
C SER A 844 -15.09 -5.65 27.13
N VAL A 845 -15.68 -4.62 27.75
CA VAL A 845 -15.15 -3.24 27.71
C VAL A 845 -14.05 -3.06 28.75
N THR A 846 -12.94 -2.43 28.34
CA THR A 846 -11.79 -2.16 29.21
C THR A 846 -11.39 -0.69 29.22
N PHE A 847 -10.91 -0.22 30.35
CA PHE A 847 -10.37 1.14 30.55
C PHE A 847 -8.95 1.07 31.13
N GLU A 848 -7.99 1.79 30.54
CA GLU A 848 -6.66 1.99 31.14
C GLU A 848 -6.71 3.01 32.29
N LYS A 849 -7.49 4.08 32.11
CA LYS A 849 -7.80 5.08 33.14
C LYS A 849 -9.31 5.11 33.35
N ALA A 850 -9.74 4.94 34.60
CA ALA A 850 -11.17 4.93 34.93
C ALA A 850 -11.85 6.28 34.60
N PRO A 851 -13.09 6.26 34.08
CA PRO A 851 -13.88 7.48 33.92
C PRO A 851 -14.30 8.06 35.29
N ALA A 852 -14.57 9.36 35.35
CA ALA A 852 -14.95 10.02 36.60
C ALA A 852 -16.35 9.57 37.10
N GLU A 853 -17.28 9.30 36.18
CA GLU A 853 -18.57 8.67 36.45
C GLU A 853 -18.79 7.51 35.48
N GLN A 854 -19.26 6.35 35.96
CA GLN A 854 -19.53 5.17 35.15
C GLN A 854 -20.96 4.65 35.40
N ILE A 855 -21.71 4.44 34.33
CA ILE A 855 -23.03 3.81 34.32
C ILE A 855 -22.93 2.51 33.52
N VAL A 856 -23.35 1.39 34.10
CA VAL A 856 -23.33 0.07 33.43
C VAL A 856 -24.77 -0.35 33.15
N GLY A 857 -25.07 -0.71 31.91
CA GLY A 857 -26.40 -1.12 31.46
C GLY A 857 -26.86 -2.46 32.03
N GLU A 858 -28.17 -2.66 32.15
CA GLU A 858 -28.77 -3.85 32.81
C GLU A 858 -28.44 -5.18 32.10
N ASN A 859 -28.08 -5.14 30.82
CA ASN A 859 -27.80 -6.33 30.00
C ASN A 859 -26.32 -6.72 29.99
N VAL A 860 -25.45 -5.95 30.65
CA VAL A 860 -24.00 -6.23 30.73
C VAL A 860 -23.78 -7.35 31.76
N THR A 861 -23.21 -8.46 31.30
CA THR A 861 -22.90 -9.63 32.12
C THR A 861 -21.48 -9.61 32.69
N GLU A 862 -20.56 -8.90 32.02
CA GLU A 862 -19.17 -8.68 32.44
C GLU A 862 -18.97 -7.21 32.85
N GLN A 863 -18.68 -6.96 34.13
CA GLN A 863 -18.40 -5.60 34.59
C GLN A 863 -17.20 -5.01 33.82
N PRO A 864 -17.26 -3.74 33.36
CA PRO A 864 -16.15 -3.15 32.63
C PRO A 864 -14.91 -3.11 33.50
N GLN A 865 -13.81 -3.63 32.99
CA GLN A 865 -12.58 -3.77 33.75
C GLN A 865 -11.74 -2.51 33.58
N VAL A 866 -11.31 -1.90 34.69
CA VAL A 866 -10.19 -0.96 34.64
C VAL A 866 -8.93 -1.81 34.55
N VAL A 867 -8.54 -2.14 33.33
CA VAL A 867 -7.28 -2.81 33.03
C VAL A 867 -6.25 -1.71 32.90
N VAL A 868 -5.76 -1.23 34.04
CA VAL A 868 -4.36 -0.79 34.07
C VAL A 868 -3.60 -2.01 33.55
N PRO A 869 -2.82 -1.90 32.46
CA PRO A 869 -2.06 -3.04 31.99
C PRO A 869 -1.18 -3.50 33.14
N GLU A 870 -1.63 -4.55 33.85
CA GLU A 870 -0.80 -5.31 34.75
C GLU A 870 0.21 -5.94 33.80
N VAL A 871 1.37 -5.30 33.69
CA VAL A 871 2.43 -5.86 32.88
C VAL A 871 2.91 -7.06 33.69
N GLY A 872 2.34 -8.23 33.35
CA GLY A 872 2.94 -9.48 33.74
C GLY A 872 4.33 -9.52 33.11
N PRO A 873 5.34 -10.04 33.82
CA PRO A 873 6.68 -10.11 33.29
C PRO A 873 6.64 -10.77 31.91
N PHE A 874 7.23 -10.12 30.92
CA PHE A 874 7.37 -10.64 29.56
C PHE A 874 7.93 -12.08 29.57
N THR A 875 7.68 -12.85 28.50
CA THR A 875 8.35 -14.14 28.36
C THR A 875 9.84 -13.91 28.06
N PRO A 876 10.80 -14.43 28.85
CA PRO A 876 12.21 -14.12 28.64
C PRO A 876 12.69 -14.54 27.26
N GLY A 877 13.21 -13.58 26.49
CA GLY A 877 13.66 -13.75 25.11
C GLY A 877 12.60 -13.56 24.03
N GLU A 878 11.35 -13.21 24.36
CA GLU A 878 10.30 -12.98 23.35
C GLU A 878 10.57 -11.77 22.45
N GLY A 879 11.39 -10.82 22.91
CA GLY A 879 11.88 -9.69 22.12
C GLY A 879 12.96 -10.05 21.10
N GLY A 880 13.33 -11.33 20.99
CA GLY A 880 14.45 -11.80 20.17
C GLY A 880 15.79 -11.73 20.90
N ASN A 881 16.88 -11.49 20.16
CA ASN A 881 18.21 -11.30 20.72
C ASN A 881 18.67 -9.85 20.52
N LEU A 882 19.40 -9.32 21.49
CA LEU A 882 20.15 -8.09 21.28
C LEU A 882 21.18 -8.28 20.16
N PRO A 883 21.46 -7.24 19.36
CA PRO A 883 22.55 -7.28 18.41
C PRO A 883 23.86 -7.61 19.12
N ASN A 884 24.75 -8.31 18.42
CA ASN A 884 26.09 -8.55 18.95
C ASN A 884 26.92 -7.27 18.80
N PHE A 885 27.29 -6.67 19.92
CA PHE A 885 28.11 -5.46 19.95
C PHE A 885 29.57 -5.81 20.13
N THR A 886 30.41 -5.32 19.23
CA THR A 886 31.86 -5.44 19.40
C THR A 886 32.34 -4.24 20.23
N PRO A 887 33.00 -4.44 21.38
CA PRO A 887 33.58 -3.35 22.15
C PRO A 887 34.50 -2.49 21.30
N PHE A 888 34.49 -1.19 21.54
CA PHE A 888 35.38 -0.28 20.86
C PHE A 888 36.83 -0.53 21.29
N THR A 889 37.72 -0.71 20.32
CA THR A 889 39.15 -0.91 20.56
C THR A 889 39.95 0.26 19.97
N ALA A 890 40.95 0.72 20.73
CA ALA A 890 41.93 1.67 20.21
C ALA A 890 42.91 0.94 19.28
N GLU A 891 43.39 1.63 18.25
CA GLU A 891 44.52 1.15 17.44
C GLU A 891 45.81 1.08 18.30
N GLU A 892 46.71 0.16 17.93
CA GLU A 892 48.03 0.03 18.56
C GLU A 892 48.80 1.37 18.42
N ASP A 893 49.44 1.82 19.49
CA ASP A 893 50.17 3.10 19.59
C ASP A 893 49.33 4.38 19.36
N LYS A 894 48.01 4.28 19.44
CA LYS A 894 47.08 5.41 19.31
C LYS A 894 46.27 5.70 20.57
N ILE A 895 45.91 6.96 20.74
CA ILE A 895 44.84 7.41 21.64
C ILE A 895 43.74 8.07 20.81
N GLY A 896 42.48 8.02 21.23
CA GLY A 896 41.47 8.92 20.68
C GLY A 896 41.45 10.25 21.40
N GLY A 897 40.43 11.06 21.12
CA GLY A 897 40.06 12.18 21.96
C GLY A 897 40.23 13.55 21.33
N LEU A 898 40.94 13.72 20.20
CA LEU A 898 41.12 15.05 19.61
C LEU A 898 39.97 15.38 18.64
N TYR A 899 39.27 16.49 18.85
CA TYR A 899 38.34 17.03 17.85
C TYR A 899 38.35 18.56 17.84
N ILE A 900 37.93 19.13 16.71
CA ILE A 900 37.81 20.59 16.55
C ILE A 900 36.37 20.98 16.86
N THR A 901 36.18 21.77 17.92
CA THR A 901 34.87 22.28 18.32
C THR A 901 34.36 23.31 17.32
N TYR A 902 35.21 24.23 16.88
CA TYR A 902 34.89 25.16 15.80
C TYR A 902 36.15 25.70 15.13
N ASN A 903 35.97 26.18 13.91
CA ASN A 903 36.95 26.98 13.19
C ASN A 903 36.24 28.15 12.52
N GLN A 904 36.66 29.38 12.81
CA GLN A 904 35.99 30.60 12.38
C GLN A 904 36.93 31.80 12.32
N GLN A 905 36.46 32.95 11.81
CA GLN A 905 37.14 34.23 12.01
C GLN A 905 36.75 34.84 13.36
N ILE A 906 37.68 35.56 14.01
CA ILE A 906 37.41 36.36 15.20
C ILE A 906 37.94 37.78 15.07
N LEU A 907 37.36 38.70 15.86
CA LEU A 907 37.87 40.05 16.06
C LEU A 907 38.93 40.05 17.18
N PRO A 908 40.14 40.62 16.96
CA PRO A 908 41.11 40.77 18.03
C PRO A 908 40.60 41.75 19.09
N PHE A 909 40.56 41.31 20.35
CA PHE A 909 40.25 42.19 21.48
C PHE A 909 41.49 43.04 21.79
N ILE A 910 41.40 44.38 21.66
CA ILE A 910 42.14 45.44 22.41
C ILE A 910 42.09 46.79 21.65
N PHE A 911 41.90 47.86 22.42
CA PHE A 911 41.82 49.28 22.06
C PHE A 911 42.78 49.75 20.95
N GLY A 912 42.22 50.15 19.81
CA GLY A 912 42.92 50.89 18.75
C GLY A 912 42.84 50.19 17.39
N ASN A 913 41.96 50.69 16.52
CA ASN A 913 41.77 50.24 15.14
C ASN A 913 43.09 50.03 14.41
N THR A 914 43.38 48.80 13.95
CA THR A 914 44.16 48.44 12.72
C THR A 914 44.65 46.97 12.63
N ARG A 915 44.19 46.00 13.44
CA ARG A 915 44.60 44.58 13.22
C ARG A 915 43.65 43.84 12.27
N PRO A 916 44.16 42.99 11.35
CA PRO A 916 43.33 42.13 10.50
C PRO A 916 42.61 41.05 11.34
N TYR A 917 41.47 40.59 10.83
CA TYR A 917 40.73 39.42 11.36
C TYR A 917 41.66 38.19 11.39
N ARG A 918 41.45 37.32 12.38
CA ARG A 918 42.27 36.13 12.62
C ARG A 918 41.40 34.89 12.58
N THR A 919 41.90 33.84 11.97
CA THR A 919 41.31 32.50 12.10
C THR A 919 41.54 32.00 13.51
N ASN A 920 40.48 31.52 14.15
CA ASN A 920 40.52 30.84 15.44
C ASN A 920 40.11 29.39 15.26
N VAL A 921 40.88 28.46 15.82
CA VAL A 921 40.59 27.03 15.83
C VAL A 921 40.59 26.55 17.28
N ASP A 922 39.44 26.09 17.75
CA ASP A 922 39.28 25.58 19.11
C ASP A 922 39.19 24.07 19.09
N MET A 923 40.03 23.42 19.90
CA MET A 923 40.20 21.99 19.96
C MET A 923 39.96 21.50 21.38
N ASN A 924 39.20 20.42 21.48
CA ASN A 924 38.90 19.78 22.73
C ASN A 924 39.44 18.34 22.70
N PHE A 925 39.88 17.88 23.86
CA PHE A 925 40.42 16.55 24.05
C PHE A 925 40.30 16.07 25.49
N LEU A 926 40.31 14.74 25.66
CA LEU A 926 40.38 14.12 26.97
C LEU A 926 41.70 14.49 27.66
N PRO A 927 41.71 14.72 28.99
CA PRO A 927 42.92 15.19 29.66
C PRO A 927 44.01 14.10 29.76
N PRO A 928 45.31 14.48 29.85
CA PRO A 928 46.44 13.53 29.92
C PRO A 928 46.29 12.45 31.00
N SER A 929 45.64 12.79 32.12
CA SER A 929 45.38 11.87 33.24
C SER A 929 44.53 10.66 32.86
N GLU A 930 43.62 10.77 31.88
CA GLU A 930 42.79 9.65 31.41
C GLU A 930 43.64 8.51 30.82
N PHE A 931 44.83 8.85 30.34
CA PHE A 931 45.76 7.89 29.73
C PHE A 931 46.99 7.63 30.61
N GLY A 932 47.01 8.17 31.82
CA GLY A 932 48.15 8.10 32.74
C GLY A 932 49.40 8.80 32.20
N ALA A 933 49.24 9.81 31.34
CA ALA A 933 50.31 10.58 30.73
C ALA A 933 50.62 11.86 31.54
N ASP A 934 51.84 12.38 31.40
CA ASP A 934 52.27 13.60 32.07
C ASP A 934 51.80 14.87 31.34
N SER A 935 51.78 14.83 30.00
CA SER A 935 51.33 15.94 29.16
C SER A 935 51.01 15.52 27.72
N TYR A 936 50.41 16.44 26.95
CA TYR A 936 50.36 16.36 25.49
C TYR A 936 51.15 17.48 24.83
N THR A 937 51.76 17.19 23.69
CA THR A 937 52.31 18.19 22.75
C THR A 937 51.43 18.23 21.50
N LEU A 938 50.98 19.42 21.09
CA LEU A 938 50.26 19.58 19.83
C LEU A 938 51.23 19.47 18.64
N GLN A 939 50.94 18.57 17.70
CA GLN A 939 51.67 18.43 16.46
C GLN A 939 50.83 18.86 15.26
N VAL A 940 51.49 19.43 14.27
CA VAL A 940 50.91 19.84 12.99
C VAL A 940 51.62 19.25 11.79
N SER A 941 50.86 19.08 10.72
CA SER A 941 51.31 18.70 9.39
C SER A 941 50.70 19.63 8.34
N ASP A 942 51.52 20.10 7.40
CA ASP A 942 51.11 20.92 6.25
C ASP A 942 51.21 20.16 4.91
N ASP A 943 51.48 18.85 4.96
CA ASP A 943 51.69 17.97 3.80
C ASP A 943 50.76 16.74 3.82
N ASN A 944 49.54 16.92 4.37
CA ASN A 944 48.52 15.86 4.52
C ASN A 944 49.02 14.65 5.33
N GLY A 945 49.75 14.90 6.40
CA GLY A 945 50.12 13.90 7.39
C GLY A 945 51.38 13.10 7.06
N VAL A 946 52.10 13.50 5.99
CA VAL A 946 53.36 12.85 5.57
C VAL A 946 54.49 13.18 6.56
N SER A 947 54.57 14.41 7.05
CA SER A 947 55.52 14.84 8.07
C SER A 947 54.83 15.63 9.20
N TRP A 948 55.40 15.53 10.40
CA TRP A 948 54.81 16.11 11.62
C TRP A 948 55.86 16.92 12.38
N SER A 949 55.46 18.09 12.87
CA SER A 949 56.29 18.98 13.68
C SER A 949 55.49 19.48 14.90
N ASN A 950 56.17 19.84 15.99
CA ASN A 950 55.51 20.39 17.16
C ASN A 950 55.05 21.83 16.87
N TYR A 951 53.80 22.13 17.19
CA TYR A 951 53.25 23.48 17.03
C TYR A 951 53.96 24.44 17.99
N GLN A 952 54.49 25.54 17.45
CA GLN A 952 55.23 26.55 18.23
C GLN A 952 54.30 27.68 18.65
N SER A 953 54.24 27.96 19.96
CA SER A 953 53.57 29.14 20.51
C SER A 953 54.59 29.93 21.34
N ASN A 954 54.88 31.18 20.96
CA ASN A 954 55.91 32.02 21.58
C ASN A 954 57.32 31.38 21.63
N ASP A 955 57.75 30.73 20.54
CA ASP A 955 59.03 30.02 20.41
C ASP A 955 59.20 28.80 21.36
N GLU A 956 58.09 28.28 21.93
CA GLU A 956 58.06 27.06 22.73
C GLU A 956 57.04 26.05 22.15
N ASP A 957 57.27 24.76 22.38
CA ASP A 957 56.31 23.70 22.04
C ASP A 957 55.00 23.91 22.82
N LEU A 958 53.87 23.94 22.11
CA LEU A 958 52.57 24.05 22.76
C LEU A 958 52.22 22.73 23.45
N THR A 959 52.27 22.74 24.78
CA THR A 959 52.01 21.58 25.63
C THR A 959 50.93 21.84 26.68
N THR A 960 50.28 20.78 27.17
CA THR A 960 49.30 20.84 28.27
C THR A 960 49.52 19.71 29.28
N THR A 961 49.48 20.03 30.57
CA THR A 961 49.73 19.11 31.70
C THR A 961 48.53 18.97 32.64
N THR A 962 47.42 19.67 32.39
CA THR A 962 46.29 19.78 33.34
C THR A 962 45.03 19.07 32.82
N THR A 963 44.05 18.92 33.71
CA THR A 963 42.78 18.26 33.44
C THR A 963 41.77 19.11 32.67
N GLN A 964 42.08 20.36 32.30
CA GLN A 964 41.04 21.31 31.88
C GLN A 964 41.46 22.41 30.88
N ASP A 965 42.46 22.16 30.02
CA ASP A 965 42.86 23.11 28.98
C ASP A 965 42.53 22.57 27.57
N ASN A 966 41.57 23.20 26.89
CA ASN A 966 41.38 23.09 25.44
C ASN A 966 42.52 23.84 24.73
N PHE A 967 42.90 23.43 23.51
CA PHE A 967 43.79 24.24 22.68
C PHE A 967 42.97 25.22 21.84
N SER A 968 43.13 26.52 22.10
CA SER A 968 42.55 27.58 21.29
C SER A 968 43.67 28.28 20.51
N LEU A 969 43.71 28.04 19.20
CA LEU A 969 44.75 28.54 18.31
C LEU A 969 44.27 29.80 17.60
N GLU A 970 44.90 30.93 17.90
CA GLU A 970 44.64 32.18 17.20
C GLU A 970 45.64 32.41 16.07
N SER A 971 45.15 32.94 14.95
CA SER A 971 45.99 33.37 13.80
C SER A 971 46.60 32.22 13.01
N VAL A 972 45.86 31.12 12.86
CA VAL A 972 46.24 30.06 11.91
C VAL A 972 46.38 30.67 10.51
N ASP A 973 47.44 30.33 9.78
CA ASP A 973 47.88 31.01 8.54
C ASP A 973 47.73 30.15 7.28
N LYS A 974 47.48 28.84 7.43
CA LYS A 974 47.20 27.89 6.36
C LYS A 974 46.42 26.69 6.89
N ASP A 975 46.00 25.82 5.98
CA ASP A 975 45.36 24.56 6.31
C ASP A 975 46.38 23.63 6.98
N TYR A 976 46.03 23.12 8.16
CA TYR A 976 46.85 22.17 8.90
C TYR A 976 46.03 20.95 9.28
N GLN A 977 46.72 19.81 9.33
CA GLN A 977 46.29 18.64 10.09
C GLN A 977 46.93 18.68 11.48
N TYR A 978 46.15 18.32 12.49
CA TYR A 978 46.53 18.36 13.90
C TYR A 978 46.44 16.97 14.52
N ARG A 979 47.34 16.69 15.46
CA ARG A 979 47.27 15.53 16.36
C ARG A 979 47.98 15.86 17.68
N LEU A 980 47.69 15.09 18.73
CA LEU A 980 48.40 15.12 20.00
C LEU A 980 49.50 14.07 20.01
N LEU A 981 50.65 14.41 20.59
CA LEU A 981 51.69 13.48 21.00
C LEU A 981 51.62 13.29 22.52
N VAL A 982 51.57 12.05 22.97
CA VAL A 982 51.56 11.69 24.39
C VAL A 982 52.97 11.74 24.96
N ASN A 983 53.17 12.46 26.07
CA ASN A 983 54.43 12.52 26.77
C ASN A 983 54.29 11.93 28.18
N GLY A 984 55.18 11.00 28.53
CA GLY A 984 55.25 10.35 29.82
C GLY A 984 54.19 9.27 30.03
N GLY A 985 54.38 8.48 31.09
CA GLY A 985 53.47 7.40 31.47
C GLY A 985 53.52 6.15 30.58
N PRO A 986 52.53 5.25 30.70
CA PRO A 986 52.49 3.97 29.99
C PRO A 986 52.28 4.07 28.48
N LYS A 987 51.81 5.22 27.98
CA LYS A 987 51.51 5.48 26.56
C LYS A 987 52.43 6.55 25.96
N ASP A 988 53.62 6.75 26.54
CA ASP A 988 54.61 7.69 26.01
C ASP A 988 54.92 7.42 24.54
N GLY A 989 54.88 8.47 23.72
CA GLY A 989 55.09 8.39 22.26
C GLY A 989 53.85 8.04 21.44
N TYR A 990 52.71 7.72 22.05
CA TYR A 990 51.46 7.46 21.34
C TYR A 990 50.92 8.75 20.71
N THR A 991 50.05 8.64 19.71
CA THR A 991 49.46 9.81 19.04
C THR A 991 47.94 9.77 18.97
N SER A 992 47.29 10.93 18.97
CA SER A 992 45.83 11.00 18.78
C SER A 992 45.40 10.68 17.35
N ASN A 993 44.08 10.60 17.16
CA ASN A 993 43.47 10.76 15.85
C ASN A 993 43.85 12.12 15.21
N VAL A 994 43.80 12.17 13.87
CA VAL A 994 44.15 13.36 13.08
C VAL A 994 42.89 14.15 12.74
N VAL A 995 42.94 15.47 12.93
CA VAL A 995 41.84 16.39 12.59
C VAL A 995 42.34 17.51 11.68
N GLU A 996 41.48 18.01 10.80
CA GLU A 996 41.83 19.05 9.83
C GLU A 996 40.99 20.30 10.06
N ALA A 997 41.65 21.46 10.13
CA ALA A 997 41.01 22.76 10.21
C ALA A 997 41.35 23.56 8.94
N LYS A 998 40.35 23.85 8.10
CA LYS A 998 40.54 24.66 6.89
C LYS A 998 40.51 26.15 7.19
N LEU A 999 41.36 26.92 6.54
CA LEU A 999 41.37 28.37 6.68
C LEU A 999 40.09 28.96 6.08
N THR A 1000 39.39 29.76 6.87
CA THR A 1000 38.22 30.51 6.41
C THR A 1000 38.54 31.99 6.27
N TYR A 1001 37.97 32.66 5.27
CA TYR A 1001 38.24 34.07 4.96
C TYR A 1001 36.99 34.97 5.07
N VAL A 1002 35.83 34.38 5.37
CA VAL A 1002 34.58 35.10 5.54
C VAL A 1002 34.54 35.72 6.94
N LYS A 1003 34.16 37.00 7.04
CA LYS A 1003 34.20 37.78 8.29
C LYS A 1003 33.00 37.48 9.19
N THR A 1004 32.82 36.21 9.54
CA THR A 1004 31.72 35.72 10.39
C THR A 1004 32.25 34.89 11.55
N GLN A 1005 31.48 34.82 12.63
CA GLN A 1005 31.74 33.91 13.74
C GLN A 1005 30.45 33.22 14.21
N PHE A 1006 30.52 31.95 14.56
CA PHE A 1006 29.52 31.28 15.38
C PHE A 1006 29.56 31.90 16.78
N SER A 1007 28.42 32.41 17.23
CA SER A 1007 28.30 33.22 18.46
C SER A 1007 27.52 32.53 19.58
N ALA A 1008 26.68 31.53 19.25
CA ALA A 1008 26.06 30.62 20.18
C ALA A 1008 25.62 29.34 19.46
N TRP A 1009 25.60 28.23 20.18
CA TRP A 1009 25.04 26.97 19.71
C TRP A 1009 24.60 26.13 20.91
N GLY A 1010 23.61 25.27 20.71
CA GLY A 1010 23.06 24.41 21.75
C GLY A 1010 22.52 23.12 21.17
N LEU A 1011 22.55 22.07 21.98
CA LEU A 1011 21.96 20.78 21.69
C LEU A 1011 20.99 20.46 22.82
N ASP A 1012 19.70 20.41 22.51
CA ASP A 1012 18.66 19.94 23.42
C ASP A 1012 18.55 18.41 23.28
N GLU A 1013 18.72 17.73 24.41
CA GLU A 1013 18.64 16.29 24.55
C GLU A 1013 17.41 15.85 25.38
N GLY A 1014 16.43 16.76 25.54
CA GLY A 1014 15.18 16.57 26.27
C GLY A 1014 14.09 15.84 25.47
N MET A 1015 12.94 15.57 26.11
CA MET A 1015 11.82 14.76 25.57
C MET A 1015 11.10 15.37 24.34
N HIS A 1016 11.62 16.46 23.78
CA HIS A 1016 10.92 17.37 22.88
C HIS A 1016 10.34 16.73 21.60
N ILE A 1017 10.91 15.62 21.12
CA ILE A 1017 10.52 15.02 19.82
C ILE A 1017 9.86 13.65 19.96
N SER A 1018 10.36 12.77 20.84
CA SER A 1018 9.92 11.36 20.87
C SER A 1018 9.36 10.89 22.21
N GLY A 1019 9.34 11.72 23.24
CA GLY A 1019 8.93 11.32 24.60
C GLY A 1019 9.91 10.36 25.29
N ILE A 1020 10.98 9.92 24.62
CA ILE A 1020 12.07 9.11 25.18
C ILE A 1020 13.20 10.03 25.63
N MET A 1021 13.63 9.89 26.88
CA MET A 1021 14.73 10.66 27.44
C MET A 1021 16.09 9.97 27.19
N ALA A 1022 17.15 10.77 27.11
CA ALA A 1022 18.52 10.27 27.19
C ALA A 1022 18.74 9.41 28.46
N PRO A 1023 19.55 8.33 28.42
CA PRO A 1023 20.49 7.94 27.37
C PRO A 1023 19.95 6.95 26.32
N ASN A 1024 18.63 6.76 26.22
CA ASN A 1024 18.09 5.60 25.51
C ASN A 1024 17.90 5.80 24.00
N MET A 1025 17.86 4.67 23.29
CA MET A 1025 17.54 4.64 21.86
C MET A 1025 16.12 5.10 21.56
N GLY A 1026 15.94 5.79 20.43
CA GLY A 1026 14.67 6.43 20.06
C GLY A 1026 14.47 7.81 20.65
N ARG A 1027 15.44 8.37 21.38
CA ARG A 1027 15.38 9.76 21.87
C ARG A 1027 15.56 10.77 20.74
N GLY A 1028 14.92 11.92 20.90
CA GLY A 1028 15.09 13.08 20.02
C GLY A 1028 16.25 13.97 20.42
N LEU A 1029 16.93 14.54 19.43
CA LEU A 1029 17.99 15.53 19.58
C LEU A 1029 17.64 16.75 18.71
N GLU A 1030 17.77 17.95 19.26
CA GLU A 1030 17.52 19.20 18.54
C GLU A 1030 18.67 20.20 18.71
N ALA A 1031 19.29 20.59 17.60
CA ALA A 1031 20.42 21.50 17.60
C ALA A 1031 20.02 22.91 17.16
N SER A 1032 20.75 23.91 17.65
CA SER A 1032 20.60 25.31 17.24
C SER A 1032 21.97 25.98 17.07
N PHE A 1033 22.07 26.89 16.10
CA PHE A 1033 23.30 27.65 15.79
C PHE A 1033 22.96 29.11 15.49
N ILE A 1034 23.76 30.04 16.04
CA ILE A 1034 23.64 31.49 15.82
C ILE A 1034 24.96 32.02 15.27
N VAL A 1035 24.92 32.67 14.10
CA VAL A 1035 26.09 33.27 13.43
C VAL A 1035 26.01 34.79 13.47
N ARG A 1036 27.15 35.43 13.70
CA ARG A 1036 27.31 36.89 13.76
C ARG A 1036 28.26 37.38 12.68
N ASP A 1037 27.93 38.50 12.06
CA ASP A 1037 28.79 39.27 11.16
C ASP A 1037 29.80 40.10 11.97
N LEU A 1038 31.09 40.01 11.62
CA LEU A 1038 32.16 40.68 12.35
C LEU A 1038 32.44 42.11 11.88
N GLU A 1039 31.87 42.56 10.77
CA GLU A 1039 31.92 43.96 10.34
C GLU A 1039 30.82 44.77 11.02
N THR A 1040 29.60 44.26 11.08
CA THR A 1040 28.44 44.96 11.66
C THR A 1040 28.25 44.67 13.15
N SER A 1041 28.80 43.55 13.65
CA SER A 1041 28.53 43.01 14.99
C SER A 1041 27.07 42.58 15.23
N GLU A 1042 26.29 42.42 14.17
CA GLU A 1042 24.89 41.96 14.21
C GLU A 1042 24.78 40.46 13.86
N ASN A 1043 23.73 39.81 14.35
CA ASN A 1043 23.43 38.43 13.97
C ASN A 1043 22.99 38.39 12.50
N ILE A 1044 23.41 37.36 11.77
CA ILE A 1044 22.97 37.16 10.38
C ILE A 1044 21.53 36.64 10.39
N GLU A 1045 20.60 37.43 9.84
CA GLU A 1045 19.22 36.97 9.62
C GLU A 1045 19.21 35.80 8.63
N ASN A 1046 18.42 34.77 8.93
CA ASN A 1046 18.34 33.53 8.14
C ASN A 1046 19.69 32.84 7.91
N ALA A 1047 20.59 32.86 8.90
CA ALA A 1047 21.89 32.17 8.80
C ALA A 1047 21.77 30.68 8.38
N ALA A 1048 20.64 30.03 8.68
CA ALA A 1048 20.34 28.67 8.25
C ALA A 1048 20.37 28.47 6.72
N ASP A 1049 20.06 29.50 5.92
CA ASP A 1049 20.09 29.43 4.45
C ASP A 1049 21.52 29.29 3.90
N TYR A 1050 22.53 29.61 4.71
CA TYR A 1050 23.96 29.58 4.36
C TYR A 1050 24.73 28.48 5.10
N LEU A 1051 24.02 27.63 5.85
CA LEU A 1051 24.61 26.54 6.63
C LEU A 1051 24.18 25.19 6.06
N THR A 1052 25.12 24.26 6.08
CA THR A 1052 24.85 22.83 5.85
C THR A 1052 25.06 22.07 7.15
N TYR A 1053 24.18 21.10 7.43
CA TYR A 1053 24.25 20.29 8.64
C TYR A 1053 24.55 18.83 8.30
N GLN A 1054 25.32 18.17 9.15
CA GLN A 1054 25.59 16.74 9.04
C GLN A 1054 25.77 16.14 10.44
N TRP A 1055 25.04 15.06 10.71
CA TRP A 1055 25.24 14.23 11.90
C TRP A 1055 26.31 13.17 11.68
N TYR A 1056 27.05 12.85 12.73
CA TYR A 1056 28.13 11.87 12.75
C TYR A 1056 27.98 10.93 13.94
N ARG A 1057 28.31 9.66 13.73
CA ARG A 1057 28.67 8.72 14.79
C ARG A 1057 30.13 8.95 15.15
N LEU A 1058 30.37 9.24 16.42
CA LEU A 1058 31.70 9.43 16.98
C LEU A 1058 32.05 8.21 17.83
N ASN A 1059 33.09 7.48 17.43
CA ASN A 1059 33.59 6.34 18.18
C ASN A 1059 34.12 6.82 19.56
N PRO A 1060 33.66 6.25 20.69
CA PRO A 1060 33.99 6.75 22.02
C PRO A 1060 35.46 6.51 22.41
N VAL A 1061 36.17 5.62 21.72
CA VAL A 1061 37.57 5.27 22.01
C VAL A 1061 38.52 5.91 21.00
N SER A 1062 38.23 5.82 19.70
CA SER A 1062 39.11 6.37 18.65
C SER A 1062 38.80 7.82 18.27
N PHE A 1063 37.60 8.32 18.60
CA PHE A 1063 37.07 9.61 18.14
C PHE A 1063 36.99 9.73 16.60
N GLU A 1064 36.95 8.60 15.90
CA GLU A 1064 36.67 8.59 14.47
C GLU A 1064 35.22 9.04 14.21
N MET A 1065 35.07 10.02 13.31
CA MET A 1065 33.78 10.58 12.93
C MET A 1065 33.28 9.93 11.63
N THR A 1066 32.19 9.17 11.72
CA THR A 1066 31.53 8.55 10.56
C THR A 1066 30.23 9.29 10.24
N PRO A 1067 30.04 9.85 9.03
CA PRO A 1067 28.81 10.56 8.68
C PRO A 1067 27.61 9.60 8.64
N ILE A 1068 26.50 10.04 9.23
CA ILE A 1068 25.22 9.33 9.16
C ILE A 1068 24.52 9.71 7.87
N SER A 1069 24.39 8.75 6.95
CA SER A 1069 23.88 9.00 5.60
C SER A 1069 22.48 9.61 5.62
N GLY A 1070 22.33 10.81 5.04
CA GLY A 1070 21.04 11.52 4.93
C GLY A 1070 20.64 12.35 6.16
N ALA A 1071 21.35 12.23 7.29
CA ALA A 1071 21.07 12.98 8.51
C ALA A 1071 21.62 14.41 8.42
N THR A 1072 20.86 15.28 7.74
CA THR A 1072 21.24 16.67 7.42
C THR A 1072 20.29 17.72 8.03
N SER A 1073 19.36 17.30 8.88
CA SER A 1073 18.46 18.18 9.64
C SER A 1073 19.11 18.62 10.97
N LEU A 1074 18.63 19.72 11.55
CA LEU A 1074 18.94 20.12 12.93
C LEU A 1074 18.36 19.17 13.98
N GLN A 1075 17.41 18.32 13.58
CA GLN A 1075 16.79 17.32 14.43
C GLN A 1075 17.24 15.91 14.04
N TYR A 1076 17.45 15.04 15.02
CA TYR A 1076 17.79 13.63 14.81
C TYR A 1076 17.15 12.74 15.87
N ILE A 1077 16.67 11.56 15.46
CA ILE A 1077 16.15 10.52 16.36
C ILE A 1077 17.13 9.36 16.35
N THR A 1078 17.56 8.93 17.52
CA THR A 1078 18.58 7.88 17.65
C THR A 1078 18.03 6.51 17.22
N THR A 1079 18.82 5.74 16.48
CA THR A 1079 18.50 4.44 15.89
C THR A 1079 19.39 3.32 16.43
N GLU A 1080 18.97 2.06 16.45
CA GLU A 1080 19.76 0.98 17.10
C GLU A 1080 21.23 0.89 16.63
N GLU A 1081 21.54 1.36 15.42
CA GLU A 1081 22.91 1.49 14.89
C GLU A 1081 23.79 2.53 15.59
N ASP A 1082 23.20 3.47 16.31
CA ASP A 1082 23.89 4.51 17.09
C ASP A 1082 24.32 4.00 18.48
N ALA A 1083 23.93 2.78 18.87
CA ALA A 1083 24.24 2.20 20.16
C ALA A 1083 25.76 2.17 20.40
N GLY A 1084 26.19 2.69 21.56
CA GLY A 1084 27.59 2.83 21.96
C GLY A 1084 28.37 3.98 21.33
N TYR A 1085 27.84 4.66 20.30
CA TYR A 1085 28.49 5.86 19.75
C TYR A 1085 28.06 7.11 20.51
N TYR A 1086 28.93 8.12 20.56
CA TYR A 1086 28.48 9.50 20.76
C TYR A 1086 27.95 10.05 19.44
N LEU A 1087 27.01 10.99 19.51
CA LEU A 1087 26.51 11.69 18.32
C LEU A 1087 27.08 13.10 18.25
N LEU A 1088 27.39 13.56 17.05
CA LEU A 1088 27.95 14.88 16.82
C LEU A 1088 27.25 15.51 15.63
N ILE A 1089 26.75 16.74 15.78
CA ILE A 1089 26.25 17.54 14.66
C ILE A 1089 27.26 18.63 14.29
N ARG A 1090 27.56 18.76 12.99
CA ARG A 1090 28.39 19.84 12.43
C ARG A 1090 27.53 20.78 11.60
N ALA A 1091 27.63 22.08 11.86
CA ALA A 1091 27.15 23.14 10.98
C ALA A 1091 28.34 23.73 10.20
N THR A 1092 28.27 23.76 8.88
CA THR A 1092 29.35 24.25 7.99
C THR A 1092 28.82 25.35 7.09
N GLY A 1093 29.53 26.49 7.07
CA GLY A 1093 29.21 27.62 6.20
C GLY A 1093 29.52 27.36 4.74
N ASP A 1094 28.90 28.15 3.86
CA ASP A 1094 29.08 28.08 2.40
C ASP A 1094 30.41 28.68 1.89
N GLU A 1095 31.23 29.25 2.79
CA GLU A 1095 32.47 30.00 2.51
C GLU A 1095 32.26 31.24 1.61
N ILE A 1096 31.01 31.70 1.49
CA ILE A 1096 30.63 32.92 0.74
C ILE A 1096 30.01 33.93 1.70
N ASN A 1097 28.95 33.52 2.40
CA ASN A 1097 28.17 34.34 3.33
C ASN A 1097 28.50 33.97 4.78
N VAL A 1098 28.76 32.69 5.05
CA VAL A 1098 29.20 32.19 6.36
C VAL A 1098 30.45 31.33 6.15
N GLY A 1099 31.51 31.61 6.91
CA GLY A 1099 32.76 30.87 6.85
C GLY A 1099 32.96 29.92 8.04
N GLY A 1100 33.67 28.82 7.80
CA GLY A 1100 34.09 27.89 8.83
C GLY A 1100 32.99 26.92 9.28
N TYR A 1101 33.17 26.31 10.45
CA TYR A 1101 32.19 25.37 11.02
C TYR A 1101 32.18 25.39 12.55
N ALA A 1102 31.07 24.92 13.12
CA ALA A 1102 30.92 24.61 14.55
C ALA A 1102 30.34 23.19 14.74
N GLN A 1103 30.71 22.53 15.83
CA GLN A 1103 30.34 21.17 16.18
C GLN A 1103 29.80 21.09 17.60
N ILE A 1104 28.77 20.25 17.81
CA ILE A 1104 28.21 19.95 19.13
C ILE A 1104 28.18 18.44 19.30
N ILE A 1105 28.73 17.94 20.42
CA ILE A 1105 28.72 16.53 20.78
C ILE A 1105 27.61 16.28 21.80
N SER A 1106 26.84 15.23 21.59
CA SER A 1106 25.87 14.66 22.51
C SER A 1106 26.55 14.24 23.81
N THR A 1107 26.01 14.68 24.95
CA THR A 1107 26.66 14.42 26.24
C THR A 1107 26.29 13.06 26.83
N TRP A 1108 25.13 12.53 26.44
CA TRP A 1108 24.67 11.21 26.87
C TRP A 1108 25.07 10.11 25.89
N GLY A 1109 25.47 8.95 26.42
CA GLY A 1109 25.66 7.74 25.62
C GLY A 1109 24.35 7.27 24.97
N ASN A 1110 24.43 6.44 23.94
CA ASN A 1110 23.28 5.87 23.24
C ASN A 1110 23.14 4.39 23.61
N LEU A 1111 22.16 4.08 24.44
CA LEU A 1111 22.03 2.77 25.07
C LEU A 1111 20.69 2.14 24.71
N LEU A 1112 20.74 0.88 24.27
CA LEU A 1112 19.54 0.10 24.00
C LEU A 1112 18.87 -0.33 25.31
N PRO A 1113 17.61 0.05 25.55
CA PRO A 1113 16.86 -0.46 26.69
C PRO A 1113 16.52 -1.94 26.46
N ASN A 1114 16.75 -2.77 27.49
CA ASN A 1114 16.33 -4.17 27.53
C ASN A 1114 15.56 -4.43 28.81
N LYS A 1115 14.23 -4.55 28.69
CA LYS A 1115 13.35 -4.76 29.84
C LYS A 1115 13.80 -5.99 30.63
N ALA A 1116 13.78 -5.88 31.95
CA ALA A 1116 14.25 -6.92 32.84
C ALA A 1116 13.35 -7.06 34.07
N TYR A 1117 13.20 -8.29 34.56
CA TYR A 1117 12.63 -8.57 35.89
C TYR A 1117 13.42 -9.66 36.60
N VAL A 1118 13.37 -9.67 37.93
CA VAL A 1118 14.02 -10.71 38.75
C VAL A 1118 13.00 -11.67 39.36
N SER A 1119 13.41 -12.92 39.52
CA SER A 1119 12.60 -13.98 40.14
C SER A 1119 13.47 -14.86 41.03
N ASN A 1120 12.84 -15.72 41.85
CA ASN A 1120 13.53 -16.67 42.74
C ASN A 1120 14.58 -16.00 43.66
N VAL A 1121 14.26 -14.84 44.22
CA VAL A 1121 15.18 -14.10 45.11
C VAL A 1121 15.30 -14.82 46.46
N THR A 1122 16.53 -15.11 46.87
CA THR A 1122 16.91 -15.78 48.12
C THR A 1122 18.15 -15.09 48.71
N THR A 1123 18.50 -15.40 49.96
CA THR A 1123 19.72 -14.86 50.59
C THR A 1123 21.01 -15.30 49.89
N GLU A 1124 20.95 -16.30 49.00
CA GLU A 1124 22.08 -16.83 48.22
C GLU A 1124 22.12 -16.33 46.76
N GLY A 1125 21.10 -15.61 46.29
CA GLY A 1125 21.03 -15.12 44.90
C GLY A 1125 19.62 -15.00 44.32
N PHE A 1126 19.53 -14.77 43.02
CA PHE A 1126 18.28 -14.57 42.28
C PHE A 1126 18.42 -14.96 40.79
N THR A 1127 17.31 -14.97 40.06
CA THR A 1127 17.27 -15.18 38.61
C THR A 1127 16.95 -13.85 37.91
N LEU A 1128 17.80 -13.44 36.96
CA LEU A 1128 17.59 -12.31 36.06
C LEU A 1128 16.95 -12.81 34.77
N ASN A 1129 15.85 -12.16 34.37
CA ASN A 1129 15.10 -12.47 33.16
C ASN A 1129 15.09 -11.24 32.25
N LEU A 1130 15.47 -11.39 30.98
CA LEU A 1130 15.61 -10.32 29.99
C LEU A 1130 14.60 -10.47 28.85
N TYR A 1131 14.09 -9.35 28.35
CA TYR A 1131 13.14 -9.35 27.25
C TYR A 1131 13.79 -9.78 25.93
N LYS A 1132 14.99 -9.26 25.67
CA LYS A 1132 15.86 -9.69 24.58
C LYS A 1132 17.02 -10.51 25.13
N GLY A 1133 17.30 -11.66 24.53
CA GLY A 1133 18.43 -12.53 24.87
C GLY A 1133 19.78 -11.92 24.50
N ILE A 1134 20.84 -12.37 25.19
CA ILE A 1134 22.24 -11.99 24.97
C ILE A 1134 23.11 -13.24 24.93
N ASP A 1135 24.19 -13.19 24.13
CA ASP A 1135 25.06 -14.35 23.92
C ASP A 1135 25.80 -14.76 25.22
N GLN A 1136 26.26 -13.78 26.01
CA GLN A 1136 26.95 -13.99 27.28
C GLN A 1136 26.71 -12.82 28.23
N LEU A 1137 26.65 -13.10 29.54
CA LEU A 1137 26.63 -12.12 30.62
C LEU A 1137 27.73 -12.47 31.62
N LYS A 1138 28.61 -11.51 31.92
CA LYS A 1138 29.73 -11.72 32.84
C LYS A 1138 29.48 -11.01 34.17
N ILE A 1139 30.24 -11.39 35.19
CA ILE A 1139 30.15 -10.78 36.52
C ILE A 1139 30.54 -9.29 36.45
N GLU A 1140 31.58 -8.96 35.68
CA GLU A 1140 32.04 -7.58 35.50
C GLU A 1140 31.02 -6.66 34.83
N ASP A 1141 30.05 -7.23 34.11
CA ASP A 1141 28.98 -6.46 33.47
C ASP A 1141 27.93 -6.01 34.50
N LEU A 1142 27.84 -6.64 35.68
CA LEU A 1142 26.77 -6.37 36.65
C LEU A 1142 27.23 -5.52 37.83
N ASN A 1143 26.39 -4.59 38.26
CA ASN A 1143 26.56 -3.86 39.51
C ASN A 1143 25.32 -4.03 40.38
N LEU A 1144 25.51 -4.58 41.59
CA LEU A 1144 24.46 -4.80 42.58
C LEU A 1144 24.77 -3.95 43.82
N ARG A 1145 23.84 -3.10 44.23
CA ARG A 1145 24.03 -2.16 45.35
C ARG A 1145 22.88 -2.19 46.34
N ASP A 1146 23.18 -1.89 47.61
CA ASP A 1146 22.17 -1.65 48.63
C ASP A 1146 21.57 -0.22 48.56
N LEU A 1147 20.57 0.06 49.40
CA LEU A 1147 19.95 1.39 49.51
C LEU A 1147 20.90 2.52 49.92
N ASN A 1148 22.07 2.19 50.48
CA ASN A 1148 23.11 3.15 50.86
C ASN A 1148 24.20 3.28 49.78
N TRP A 1149 23.98 2.69 48.59
CA TRP A 1149 24.93 2.65 47.47
C TRP A 1149 26.23 1.89 47.76
N ASN A 1150 26.24 0.97 48.73
CA ASN A 1150 27.36 0.06 48.93
C ASN A 1150 27.28 -1.11 47.95
N ASP A 1151 28.40 -1.49 47.34
CA ASP A 1151 28.45 -2.62 46.41
C ASP A 1151 28.26 -3.96 47.16
N VAL A 1152 27.38 -4.80 46.63
CA VAL A 1152 27.15 -6.18 47.07
C VAL A 1152 27.87 -7.13 46.11
N THR A 1153 28.69 -8.03 46.65
CA THR A 1153 29.53 -8.91 45.82
C THR A 1153 28.70 -10.01 45.14
N ILE A 1154 28.73 -10.03 43.80
CA ILE A 1154 28.26 -11.14 42.98
C ILE A 1154 29.38 -12.18 42.87
N THR A 1155 29.07 -13.43 43.19
CA THR A 1155 30.04 -14.55 43.23
C THR A 1155 30.04 -15.40 41.98
N SER A 1156 28.90 -15.53 41.29
CA SER A 1156 28.83 -16.21 39.98
C SER A 1156 27.61 -15.77 39.16
N VAL A 1157 27.74 -15.89 37.85
CA VAL A 1157 26.66 -15.74 36.86
C VAL A 1157 26.65 -17.01 36.02
N THR A 1158 25.53 -17.72 35.97
CA THR A 1158 25.38 -18.92 35.13
C THR A 1158 24.16 -18.80 34.22
N PRO A 1159 24.26 -19.20 32.93
CA PRO A 1159 23.11 -19.16 32.02
C PRO A 1159 22.02 -20.12 32.48
N GLY A 1160 20.76 -19.73 32.27
CA GLY A 1160 19.57 -20.52 32.54
C GLY A 1160 19.10 -21.29 31.31
N ASP A 1161 17.78 -21.46 31.18
CA ASP A 1161 17.16 -22.30 30.14
C ASP A 1161 17.29 -21.74 28.71
N ASN A 1162 17.56 -20.45 28.57
CA ASN A 1162 17.79 -19.78 27.29
C ASN A 1162 18.77 -18.59 27.43
N ASN A 1163 19.09 -17.94 26.32
CA ASN A 1163 20.01 -16.80 26.25
C ASN A 1163 19.46 -15.52 26.93
N ALA A 1164 18.27 -15.56 27.53
CA ALA A 1164 17.65 -14.42 28.19
C ALA A 1164 17.44 -14.63 29.70
N VAL A 1165 17.85 -15.78 30.24
CA VAL A 1165 17.71 -16.14 31.66
C VAL A 1165 19.10 -16.39 32.25
N PHE A 1166 19.39 -15.76 33.39
CA PHE A 1166 20.67 -15.90 34.09
C PHE A 1166 20.44 -16.08 35.59
N HIS A 1167 21.14 -17.04 36.20
CA HIS A 1167 21.16 -17.22 37.65
C HIS A 1167 22.36 -16.48 38.24
N ILE A 1168 22.08 -15.59 39.20
CA ILE A 1168 23.05 -14.70 39.84
C ILE A 1168 23.22 -15.13 41.29
N ALA A 1169 24.42 -15.56 41.67
CA ALA A 1169 24.74 -15.92 43.05
C ALA A 1169 25.37 -14.73 43.78
N ALA A 1170 24.77 -14.30 44.89
CA ALA A 1170 25.25 -13.18 45.70
C ALA A 1170 24.85 -13.41 47.16
N THR A 1171 25.63 -12.89 48.11
CA THR A 1171 25.25 -12.94 49.54
C THR A 1171 24.40 -11.72 49.86
N ILE A 1172 23.08 -11.92 49.99
CA ILE A 1172 22.10 -10.86 50.23
C ILE A 1172 21.73 -10.83 51.72
N ASP A 1173 22.03 -9.71 52.39
CA ASP A 1173 21.56 -9.44 53.76
C ASP A 1173 20.11 -8.96 53.73
N GLU A 1174 19.24 -9.62 54.50
CA GLU A 1174 17.82 -9.28 54.64
C GLU A 1174 17.62 -7.82 55.06
N ASN A 1175 18.52 -7.26 55.88
CA ASN A 1175 18.45 -5.87 56.33
C ASN A 1175 18.89 -4.83 55.29
N SER A 1176 19.46 -5.28 54.18
CA SER A 1176 19.99 -4.43 53.11
C SER A 1176 19.09 -4.40 51.86
N THR A 1177 17.97 -5.13 51.85
CA THR A 1177 16.99 -5.12 50.74
C THR A 1177 15.96 -3.98 50.85
N PRO A 1178 15.40 -3.45 49.74
CA PRO A 1178 15.69 -3.77 48.34
C PRO A 1178 17.12 -3.47 47.90
N LEU A 1179 17.70 -4.35 47.08
CA LEU A 1179 18.92 -4.06 46.35
C LEU A 1179 18.58 -3.52 44.96
N TYR A 1180 19.52 -2.85 44.32
CA TYR A 1180 19.39 -2.32 42.98
C TYR A 1180 20.43 -2.96 42.07
N LEU A 1181 19.96 -3.67 41.04
CA LEU A 1181 20.80 -4.28 40.02
C LEU A 1181 20.84 -3.37 38.79
N SER A 1182 22.02 -3.14 38.25
CA SER A 1182 22.26 -2.43 37.00
C SER A 1182 23.34 -3.13 36.17
N ILE A 1183 23.50 -2.72 34.91
CA ILE A 1183 24.54 -3.24 34.01
C ILE A 1183 25.50 -2.13 33.58
N ASN A 1184 26.79 -2.46 33.56
CA ASN A 1184 27.91 -1.68 33.07
C ASN A 1184 28.20 -2.06 31.62
N SER A 1185 27.34 -1.63 30.69
CA SER A 1185 27.56 -1.81 29.26
C SER A 1185 27.53 -0.48 28.51
N ASP A 1186 28.41 -0.36 27.52
CA ASP A 1186 28.46 0.80 26.62
C ASP A 1186 27.37 0.75 25.54
N PHE A 1187 26.66 -0.36 25.38
CA PHE A 1187 25.73 -0.56 24.25
C PHE A 1187 24.27 -0.69 24.66
N TRP A 1188 24.00 -1.20 25.86
CA TRP A 1188 22.64 -1.48 26.31
C TRP A 1188 22.50 -1.36 27.82
N ARG A 1189 21.27 -1.23 28.32
CA ARG A 1189 20.97 -1.20 29.75
C ARG A 1189 19.77 -2.06 30.09
N ILE A 1190 19.80 -2.65 31.29
CA ILE A 1190 18.59 -3.17 31.91
C ILE A 1190 17.74 -2.03 32.45
N VAL A 1191 16.44 -2.20 32.33
CA VAL A 1191 15.46 -1.17 32.66
C VAL A 1191 14.25 -1.87 33.29
N SER A 1192 13.73 -1.28 34.36
CA SER A 1192 12.56 -1.80 35.07
C SER A 1192 11.31 -1.51 34.26
N GLU A 1193 10.36 -2.42 34.30
CA GLU A 1193 9.01 -2.20 33.79
C GLU A 1193 8.33 -1.08 34.59
N ILE A 1194 7.89 0.01 33.94
CA ILE A 1194 7.12 1.09 34.58
C ILE A 1194 5.77 1.23 33.90
N GLU A 1195 4.70 1.19 34.69
CA GLU A 1195 3.34 1.49 34.23
C GLU A 1195 3.22 2.97 33.80
N GLY A 1196 2.55 3.23 32.67
CA GLY A 1196 2.13 4.60 32.31
C GLY A 1196 3.08 5.39 31.40
N GLY A 1197 4.04 4.76 30.72
CA GLY A 1197 4.66 5.33 29.51
C GLY A 1197 5.65 6.48 29.72
N HIS A 1198 6.12 6.76 30.94
CA HIS A 1198 7.23 7.68 31.18
C HIS A 1198 8.35 7.01 31.98
N MET A 1199 9.56 7.08 31.41
CA MET A 1199 10.87 6.62 31.90
C MET A 1199 10.87 5.21 32.50
N GLU A 1200 11.43 4.22 31.78
CA GLU A 1200 11.88 3.01 32.46
C GLU A 1200 13.09 3.38 33.34
N SER A 1201 12.94 3.32 34.67
CA SER A 1201 14.07 3.57 35.57
C SER A 1201 15.20 2.62 35.17
N PRO A 1202 16.45 3.10 35.03
CA PRO A 1202 17.57 2.19 34.82
C PRO A 1202 17.56 1.15 35.93
N GLY A 1203 18.07 -0.04 35.66
CA GLY A 1203 18.18 -1.08 36.68
C GLY A 1203 16.88 -1.83 37.00
N VAL A 1204 16.98 -2.81 37.89
CA VAL A 1204 15.86 -3.60 38.41
C VAL A 1204 16.03 -3.79 39.91
N GLU A 1205 14.93 -3.69 40.65
CA GLU A 1205 14.92 -3.91 42.09
C GLU A 1205 15.02 -5.41 42.42
N VAL A 1206 15.82 -5.76 43.43
CA VAL A 1206 15.97 -7.12 43.95
C VAL A 1206 15.57 -7.15 45.42
N SER A 1207 14.39 -7.71 45.68
CA SER A 1207 13.77 -7.74 47.00
C SER A 1207 13.51 -9.15 47.49
N LEU A 1208 13.94 -9.45 48.73
CA LEU A 1208 13.58 -10.67 49.45
C LEU A 1208 12.13 -10.50 49.92
N SER A 1209 11.18 -11.14 49.26
CA SER A 1209 9.75 -10.93 49.53
C SER A 1209 9.41 -11.20 51.01
N THR A 1210 9.03 -10.16 51.74
CA THR A 1210 8.17 -10.29 52.92
C THR A 1210 6.89 -9.50 52.64
N THR A 1211 5.87 -10.18 52.12
CA THR A 1211 4.46 -9.74 52.02
C THR A 1211 4.16 -8.26 52.38
N THR A 1212 4.30 -7.33 51.45
CA THR A 1212 3.34 -6.25 51.08
C THR A 1212 3.99 -5.36 50.00
N PRO A 1213 3.32 -5.03 48.88
CA PRO A 1213 3.78 -3.98 47.97
C PRO A 1213 3.63 -2.63 48.68
N SER A 1214 4.70 -1.84 48.80
CA SER A 1214 4.58 -0.47 49.28
C SER A 1214 4.10 0.43 48.15
N GLU A 1215 2.86 0.91 48.27
CA GLU A 1215 2.17 1.88 47.41
C GLU A 1215 2.75 3.32 47.42
N GLU A 1216 4.03 3.54 47.73
CA GLU A 1216 4.60 4.90 47.62
C GLU A 1216 5.82 4.94 46.68
N PRO A 1217 5.70 5.59 45.50
CA PRO A 1217 6.86 6.04 44.76
C PRO A 1217 7.55 7.13 45.60
N ARG A 1218 8.85 6.97 45.87
CA ARG A 1218 9.66 8.09 46.38
C ARG A 1218 10.00 9.01 45.21
N ASP A 1219 9.71 10.29 45.40
CA ASP A 1219 9.96 11.44 44.50
C ASP A 1219 11.34 11.45 43.84
#